data_AF-A0AA90SZA5-F1
#
_entry.id   AF-A0AA90SZA5-F1
#
_cell.length_a   1.000
_cell.length_b   1.000
_cell.length_c   1.000
_cell.angle_alpha   90.00
_cell.angle_beta   90.00
_cell.angle_gamma   90.00
#
_symmetry.space_group_name_H-M   'P 1'
#
loop_
_entity.id
_entity.type
_entity.pdbx_description
1 polymer ?
#
loop_
_entity_poly.entity_id
_entity_poly.type
_entity_poly.pdbx_seq_one_letter_code
_entity_poly.pdbx_strand_id
1 'polypeptide(L)'
;MEDNIQEHINKLLTYMTDEAYKPLTVQELEEALKIEDSADFKNFVKALVKMEEKGLVVRTRSNRYGLPQKMNLFRGKLTGHAKGFAFVTPEDNPGMDDIFIPPNETGTAMHGDVVMVRVSSETSGSRQEGTVIRILERGITQVVGTYSESKSFGFVIPDDKKIANDIFIPQHASHGAVEGHKVVVKLTSYPEGRISAEGEVIEILGHKNDPGVDILSVIHKYGLPMEFPDDVMEQANAVSDTIQESEIGSRRDLRNDVLVTIDGADAKDLDDAVTVSKLENGNYKLGVHIADVSHYVKEGSPIDKEALERGTSVYLVDRVIPMIPHRLSNGICSLNPQVDRFTLSCEMEITPDGQVVNHEIFESVIKTTERMTYGNVNKILVDKDEEQLERYEALVPMFQDMEKLAAILRKNRMNRGAIDFDFNEARVIVDEEGHPTDVVLRERSVAEKLIEEFMLAANETVAEHFHRLDVPFIYRIHEDPKPEKLQRFFEFITNFGYIVRGSANDVHPKALQEIIEAVAGKPEETVISTVMLRSMQQAKYDPESLGHFGLSAEFYTHFTSPIRRYPDLIVHRLIRTYLVEGKLDEATKEKWNAILPEIADHTSKRERRSVDAERETDDLKKAEYMLDKIGEEYTGIIGSVTNFGMFVELPNTIEGLVHVSFMTDDYYRFDERQLAMIGERTGNVFRIGDEIDVRVSNVNKEERAIDFEIIGMKVSRPRPSGEKKIFKANSGERKRGRGGNGGRNEGKGGGRNGEKPSSERKPKKKKKFFENAPAAKRKRKPKKR
;
A
#
# COMPACT_ATOMS: atom_id res chain seq x y z
N MET A 1 12.57 -24.19 25.35
CA MET A 1 11.33 -24.97 25.62
C MET A 1 10.32 -24.79 24.48
N GLU A 2 10.25 -23.61 23.87
CA GLU A 2 9.46 -23.36 22.65
C GLU A 2 10.04 -24.05 21.40
N ASP A 3 11.37 -24.18 21.29
CA ASP A 3 12.03 -24.83 20.14
C ASP A 3 11.61 -26.30 19.95
N ASN A 4 11.54 -27.09 21.03
CA ASN A 4 11.09 -28.48 20.98
C ASN A 4 9.62 -28.60 20.53
N ILE A 5 8.76 -27.63 20.89
CA ILE A 5 7.36 -27.63 20.46
C ILE A 5 7.29 -27.32 18.96
N GLN A 6 8.07 -26.35 18.48
CA GLN A 6 8.12 -25.99 17.06
C GLN A 6 8.66 -27.13 16.19
N GLU A 7 9.65 -27.88 16.67
CA GLU A 7 10.16 -29.06 15.98
C GLU A 7 9.08 -30.14 15.81
N HIS A 8 8.26 -30.36 16.86
CA HIS A 8 7.11 -31.27 16.78
C HIS A 8 6.02 -30.81 15.82
N ILE A 9 5.74 -29.49 15.78
CA ILE A 9 4.80 -28.91 14.81
C ILE A 9 5.25 -29.21 13.38
N ASN A 10 6.53 -29.00 13.08
CA ASN A 10 7.09 -29.26 11.76
C ASN A 10 7.00 -30.75 11.40
N LYS A 11 7.39 -31.66 12.30
CA LYS A 11 7.29 -33.12 12.09
C LYS A 11 5.85 -33.57 11.81
N LEU A 12 4.88 -33.04 12.58
CA LEU A 12 3.46 -33.33 12.41
C LEU A 12 2.94 -32.84 11.06
N LEU A 13 3.24 -31.61 10.67
CA LEU A 13 2.82 -31.05 9.38
C LEU A 13 3.41 -31.85 8.21
N THR A 14 4.71 -32.18 8.25
CA THR A 14 5.35 -33.01 7.22
C THR A 14 4.66 -34.36 7.10
N TYR A 15 4.38 -35.03 8.21
CA TYR A 15 3.71 -36.34 8.22
C TYR A 15 2.27 -36.27 7.68
N MET A 16 1.50 -35.23 8.05
CA MET A 16 0.10 -35.09 7.65
C MET A 16 -0.09 -34.62 6.19
N THR A 17 0.94 -33.98 5.62
CA THR A 17 0.93 -33.47 4.24
C THR A 17 1.03 -34.60 3.21
N ASP A 18 1.62 -35.74 3.56
CA ASP A 18 1.72 -36.93 2.69
C ASP A 18 0.35 -37.32 2.09
N GLU A 19 0.29 -37.58 0.78
CA GLU A 19 -0.95 -37.94 0.08
C GLU A 19 -1.64 -39.18 0.66
N ALA A 20 -0.88 -40.11 1.22
CA ALA A 20 -1.40 -41.34 1.83
C ALA A 20 -1.91 -41.13 3.26
N TYR A 21 -1.75 -39.93 3.85
CA TYR A 21 -2.17 -39.65 5.21
C TYR A 21 -3.70 -39.73 5.38
N LYS A 22 -4.13 -40.47 6.40
CA LYS A 22 -5.52 -40.53 6.88
C LYS A 22 -5.60 -39.92 8.28
N PRO A 23 -6.71 -39.29 8.70
CA PRO A 23 -6.82 -38.72 10.04
C PRO A 23 -6.60 -39.76 11.15
N LEU A 24 -5.63 -39.50 12.04
CA LEU A 24 -5.20 -40.41 13.11
C LEU A 24 -5.52 -39.87 14.51
N THR A 25 -5.70 -40.75 15.49
CA THR A 25 -5.82 -40.38 16.90
C THR A 25 -4.46 -39.98 17.49
N VAL A 26 -4.44 -39.39 18.69
CA VAL A 26 -3.19 -39.05 19.40
C VAL A 26 -2.29 -40.28 19.57
N GLN A 27 -2.87 -41.43 19.93
CA GLN A 27 -2.15 -42.70 20.11
C GLN A 27 -1.57 -43.24 18.80
N GLU A 28 -2.35 -43.17 17.72
CA GLU A 28 -1.89 -43.60 16.39
C GLU A 28 -0.77 -42.68 15.86
N LEU A 29 -0.80 -41.37 16.18
CA LEU A 29 0.26 -40.42 15.83
C LEU A 29 1.52 -40.63 16.69
N GLU A 30 1.36 -40.91 17.99
CA GLU A 30 2.44 -41.25 18.91
C GLU A 30 3.22 -42.48 18.42
N GLU A 31 2.50 -43.55 18.05
CA GLU A 31 3.08 -44.77 17.47
C GLU A 31 3.76 -44.49 16.12
N ALA A 32 3.12 -43.71 15.25
CA ALA A 32 3.66 -43.40 13.91
C ALA A 32 4.94 -42.55 13.97
N LEU A 33 5.02 -41.62 14.93
CA LEU A 33 6.17 -40.74 15.13
C LEU A 33 7.22 -41.32 16.09
N LYS A 34 6.96 -42.52 16.65
CA LYS A 34 7.84 -43.24 17.59
C LYS A 34 8.24 -42.39 18.80
N ILE A 35 7.26 -41.76 19.43
CA ILE A 35 7.47 -40.96 20.62
C ILE A 35 7.46 -41.90 21.83
N GLU A 36 8.63 -42.19 22.39
CA GLU A 36 8.80 -43.14 23.49
C GLU A 36 9.00 -42.46 24.86
N ASP A 37 9.43 -41.20 24.88
CA ASP A 37 9.74 -40.46 26.10
C ASP A 37 8.54 -39.63 26.63
N SER A 38 8.36 -39.64 27.95
CA SER A 38 7.23 -38.96 28.62
C SER A 38 7.29 -37.43 28.56
N ALA A 39 8.48 -36.83 28.57
CA ALA A 39 8.64 -35.39 28.43
C ALA A 39 8.43 -34.96 26.96
N ASP A 40 8.88 -35.80 26.02
CA ASP A 40 8.66 -35.61 24.59
C ASP A 40 7.18 -35.72 24.20
N PHE A 41 6.46 -36.72 24.73
CA PHE A 41 5.01 -36.86 24.57
C PHE A 41 4.25 -35.63 25.06
N LYS A 42 4.66 -35.04 26.19
CA LYS A 42 4.04 -33.82 26.71
C LYS A 42 4.23 -32.64 25.76
N ASN A 43 5.40 -32.50 25.14
CA ASN A 43 5.66 -31.44 24.15
C ASN A 43 4.90 -31.69 22.84
N PHE A 44 4.79 -32.94 22.41
CA PHE A 44 3.99 -33.37 21.27
C PHE A 44 2.49 -33.04 21.44
N VAL A 45 1.91 -33.36 22.61
CA VAL A 45 0.51 -33.02 22.89
C VAL A 45 0.31 -31.50 22.92
N LYS A 46 1.24 -30.74 23.50
CA LYS A 46 1.23 -29.28 23.46
C LYS A 46 1.32 -28.74 22.02
N ALA A 47 2.13 -29.36 21.17
CA ALA A 47 2.23 -29.01 19.76
C ALA A 47 0.90 -29.25 19.02
N LEU A 48 0.25 -30.40 19.23
CA LEU A 48 -1.07 -30.69 18.66
C LEU A 48 -2.14 -29.69 19.12
N VAL A 49 -2.15 -29.33 20.41
CA VAL A 49 -3.07 -28.30 20.94
C VAL A 49 -2.80 -26.95 20.28
N LYS A 50 -1.53 -26.52 20.21
CA LYS A 50 -1.13 -25.25 19.57
C LYS A 50 -1.48 -25.23 18.07
N MET A 51 -1.33 -26.36 17.38
CA MET A 51 -1.73 -26.51 15.97
C MET A 51 -3.25 -26.46 15.80
N GLU A 52 -4.01 -27.09 16.71
CA GLU A 52 -5.46 -27.06 16.71
C GLU A 52 -6.01 -25.66 17.04
N GLU A 53 -5.39 -24.95 17.98
CA GLU A 53 -5.70 -23.54 18.32
C GLU A 53 -5.46 -22.63 17.12
N LYS A 54 -4.29 -22.75 16.47
CA LYS A 54 -3.94 -22.00 15.25
C LYS A 54 -4.72 -22.44 14.00
N GLY A 55 -5.56 -23.47 14.10
CA GLY A 55 -6.32 -24.02 12.97
C GLY A 55 -5.49 -24.74 11.91
N LEU A 56 -4.23 -25.06 12.18
CA LEU A 56 -3.34 -25.83 11.28
C LEU A 56 -3.82 -27.29 11.14
N VAL A 57 -4.50 -27.81 12.16
CA VAL A 57 -5.15 -29.13 12.16
C VAL A 57 -6.56 -29.03 12.73
N VAL A 58 -7.42 -29.97 12.32
CA VAL A 58 -8.78 -30.10 12.84
C VAL A 58 -8.93 -31.46 13.52
N ARG A 59 -9.44 -31.43 14.75
CA ARG A 59 -9.87 -32.61 15.47
C ARG A 59 -11.31 -32.96 15.11
N THR A 60 -11.51 -34.15 14.57
CA THR A 60 -12.85 -34.65 14.25
C THR A 60 -13.62 -35.08 15.50
N ARG A 61 -14.93 -35.29 15.36
CA ARG A 61 -15.79 -35.85 16.43
C ARG A 61 -15.33 -37.23 16.92
N SER A 62 -14.55 -37.96 16.14
CA SER A 62 -13.95 -39.25 16.51
C SER A 62 -12.54 -39.12 17.10
N ASN A 63 -12.14 -37.92 17.53
CA ASN A 63 -10.82 -37.62 18.11
C ASN A 63 -9.64 -37.93 17.18
N ARG A 64 -9.84 -37.75 15.87
CA ARG A 64 -8.79 -37.90 14.85
C ARG A 64 -8.35 -36.54 14.34
N TYR A 65 -7.06 -36.35 14.10
CA TYR A 65 -6.47 -35.11 13.62
C TYR A 65 -6.21 -35.18 12.12
N GLY A 66 -6.61 -34.14 11.39
CA GLY A 66 -6.35 -34.04 9.96
C GLY A 66 -6.13 -32.61 9.50
N LEU A 67 -5.59 -32.46 8.29
CA LEU A 67 -5.40 -31.15 7.67
C LEU A 67 -6.75 -30.56 7.24
N PRO A 68 -7.02 -29.27 7.54
CA PRO A 68 -8.26 -28.60 7.17
C PRO A 68 -8.57 -28.70 5.67
N GLN A 69 -7.54 -28.49 4.84
CA GLN A 69 -7.64 -28.45 3.37
C GLN A 69 -8.15 -29.77 2.78
N LYS A 70 -7.74 -30.92 3.35
CA LYS A 70 -8.21 -32.26 2.94
C LYS A 70 -9.68 -32.53 3.35
N MET A 71 -10.30 -31.62 4.10
CA MET A 71 -11.67 -31.71 4.62
C MET A 71 -12.59 -30.59 4.10
N ASN A 72 -12.18 -29.87 3.05
CA ASN A 72 -12.84 -28.66 2.53
C ASN A 72 -13.01 -27.57 3.60
N LEU A 73 -12.06 -27.49 4.54
CA LEU A 73 -11.99 -26.47 5.57
C LEU A 73 -10.87 -25.49 5.26
N PHE A 74 -11.17 -24.21 5.37
CA PHE A 74 -10.23 -23.14 5.10
C PHE A 74 -10.19 -22.20 6.29
N ARG A 75 -8.98 -21.87 6.73
CA ARG A 75 -8.75 -20.77 7.66
C ARG A 75 -8.73 -19.47 6.87
N GLY A 76 -9.39 -18.44 7.39
CA GLY A 76 -9.38 -17.12 6.77
C GLY A 76 -9.90 -16.03 7.68
N LYS A 77 -9.67 -14.78 7.28
CA LYS A 77 -10.16 -13.60 8.01
C LYS A 77 -11.55 -13.21 7.52
N LEU A 78 -12.47 -12.98 8.45
CA LEU A 78 -13.86 -12.62 8.17
C LEU A 78 -14.04 -11.11 8.00
N THR A 79 -14.61 -10.71 6.87
CA THR A 79 -15.04 -9.34 6.58
C THR A 79 -16.55 -9.26 6.61
N GLY A 80 -17.11 -8.60 7.62
CA GLY A 80 -18.56 -8.40 7.76
C GLY A 80 -19.10 -7.36 6.78
N HIS A 81 -20.41 -7.39 6.55
CA HIS A 81 -21.13 -6.40 5.76
C HIS A 81 -22.34 -5.89 6.55
N ALA A 82 -22.71 -4.62 6.36
CA ALA A 82 -23.86 -3.97 7.01
C ALA A 82 -25.22 -4.67 6.81
N LYS A 83 -25.30 -5.63 5.88
CA LYS A 83 -26.51 -6.42 5.58
C LYS A 83 -26.52 -7.78 6.29
N GLY A 84 -25.52 -8.06 7.14
CA GLY A 84 -25.40 -9.27 7.95
C GLY A 84 -24.67 -10.44 7.30
N PHE A 85 -24.42 -10.43 5.98
CA PHE A 85 -23.55 -11.42 5.34
C PHE A 85 -22.07 -11.07 5.54
N ALA A 86 -21.17 -12.01 5.26
CA ALA A 86 -19.74 -11.79 5.34
C ALA A 86 -18.98 -12.43 4.19
N PHE A 87 -17.71 -12.08 4.04
CA PHE A 87 -16.75 -12.77 3.19
C PHE A 87 -15.60 -13.28 4.04
N VAL A 88 -15.02 -14.42 3.66
CA VAL A 88 -13.81 -14.95 4.29
C VAL A 88 -12.72 -15.06 3.25
N THR A 89 -11.63 -14.32 3.46
CA THR A 89 -10.44 -14.36 2.62
C THR A 89 -9.53 -15.47 3.16
N PRO A 90 -9.29 -16.56 2.41
CA PRO A 90 -8.44 -17.67 2.86
C PRO A 90 -6.99 -17.23 3.07
N GLU A 91 -6.41 -17.51 4.24
CA GLU A 91 -4.99 -17.19 4.53
C GLU A 91 -4.06 -18.25 3.93
N ASP A 92 -4.47 -19.51 3.99
CA ASP A 92 -3.63 -20.65 3.58
C ASP A 92 -3.61 -20.87 2.06
N ASN A 93 -4.40 -20.10 1.30
CA ASN A 93 -4.45 -20.20 -0.16
C ASN A 93 -4.75 -18.84 -0.82
N PRO A 94 -3.74 -17.95 -0.93
CA PRO A 94 -3.92 -16.58 -1.45
C PRO A 94 -4.38 -16.50 -2.92
N GLY A 95 -4.39 -17.63 -3.64
CA GLY A 95 -4.89 -17.74 -5.01
C GLY A 95 -6.39 -18.08 -5.10
N MET A 96 -7.05 -18.36 -3.98
CA MET A 96 -8.48 -18.67 -3.92
C MET A 96 -9.30 -17.38 -3.76
N ASP A 97 -10.43 -17.30 -4.47
CA ASP A 97 -11.39 -16.20 -4.31
C ASP A 97 -12.00 -16.19 -2.90
N ASP A 98 -12.45 -15.01 -2.46
CA ASP A 98 -13.16 -14.87 -1.18
C ASP A 98 -14.41 -15.76 -1.12
N ILE A 99 -14.59 -16.42 0.03
CA ILE A 99 -15.72 -17.29 0.30
C ILE A 99 -16.88 -16.45 0.83
N PHE A 100 -18.04 -16.49 0.18
CA PHE A 100 -19.24 -15.81 0.65
C PHE A 100 -19.88 -16.59 1.81
N ILE A 101 -20.17 -15.89 2.91
CA ILE A 101 -20.85 -16.44 4.08
C ILE A 101 -22.24 -15.79 4.17
N PRO A 102 -23.32 -16.56 3.93
CA PRO A 102 -24.68 -16.07 4.11
C PRO A 102 -24.95 -15.57 5.54
N PRO A 103 -25.90 -14.65 5.76
CA PRO A 103 -26.16 -14.08 7.10
C PRO A 103 -26.47 -15.10 8.20
N ASN A 104 -27.05 -16.25 7.84
CA ASN A 104 -27.40 -17.30 8.79
C ASN A 104 -26.24 -18.28 9.06
N GLU A 105 -25.14 -18.17 8.32
CA GLU A 105 -24.00 -19.10 8.34
C GLU A 105 -22.74 -18.48 8.95
N THR A 106 -22.83 -17.24 9.44
CA THR A 106 -21.77 -16.52 10.18
C THR A 106 -21.63 -17.00 11.63
N GLY A 107 -22.68 -17.62 12.19
CA GLY A 107 -22.70 -18.05 13.58
C GLY A 107 -22.56 -16.87 14.54
N THR A 108 -21.55 -16.92 15.41
CA THR A 108 -21.21 -15.83 16.35
C THR A 108 -19.99 -15.02 15.92
N ALA A 109 -19.55 -15.19 14.66
CA ALA A 109 -18.37 -14.51 14.15
C ALA A 109 -18.67 -13.04 13.85
N MET A 110 -17.75 -12.17 14.22
CA MET A 110 -17.81 -10.74 13.94
C MET A 110 -16.76 -10.34 12.89
N HIS A 111 -16.91 -9.14 12.34
CA HIS A 111 -15.88 -8.56 11.48
C HIS A 111 -14.50 -8.66 12.14
N GLY A 112 -13.48 -9.05 11.39
CA GLY A 112 -12.11 -9.15 11.84
C GLY A 112 -11.72 -10.52 12.39
N ASP A 113 -12.68 -11.37 12.76
CA ASP A 113 -12.40 -12.70 13.32
C ASP A 113 -11.61 -13.57 12.33
N VAL A 114 -10.65 -14.34 12.84
CA VAL A 114 -10.03 -15.44 12.10
C VAL A 114 -10.89 -16.68 12.33
N VAL A 115 -11.42 -17.22 11.25
CA VAL A 115 -12.43 -18.29 11.29
C VAL A 115 -11.99 -19.50 10.49
N MET A 116 -12.49 -20.65 10.89
CA MET A 116 -12.48 -21.88 10.10
C MET A 116 -13.81 -22.01 9.37
N VAL A 117 -13.77 -22.01 8.04
CA VAL A 117 -14.93 -22.08 7.16
C VAL A 117 -14.96 -23.41 6.44
N ARG A 118 -16.14 -24.03 6.34
CA ARG A 118 -16.38 -25.12 5.40
C ARG A 118 -16.97 -24.58 4.12
N VAL A 119 -16.33 -24.87 3.00
CA VAL A 119 -16.86 -24.53 1.68
C VAL A 119 -17.92 -25.56 1.30
N SER A 120 -19.08 -25.06 0.88
CA SER A 120 -20.20 -25.87 0.39
C SER A 120 -19.88 -26.45 -0.99
N SER A 121 -20.37 -27.67 -1.25
CA SER A 121 -20.24 -28.32 -2.57
C SER A 121 -21.23 -27.78 -3.61
N GLU A 122 -22.27 -27.07 -3.16
CA GLU A 122 -23.28 -26.42 -3.98
C GLU A 122 -23.18 -24.91 -3.81
N THR A 123 -23.25 -24.18 -4.92
CA THR A 123 -23.12 -22.72 -4.98
C THR A 123 -24.31 -22.14 -5.73
N SER A 124 -25.00 -21.15 -5.15
CA SER A 124 -26.17 -20.52 -5.81
C SER A 124 -25.80 -19.39 -6.77
N GLY A 125 -24.54 -18.92 -6.74
CA GLY A 125 -24.00 -17.83 -7.55
C GLY A 125 -22.61 -18.10 -8.18
N SER A 126 -21.90 -17.02 -8.52
CA SER A 126 -20.56 -17.09 -9.14
C SER A 126 -19.41 -17.31 -8.15
N ARG A 127 -19.58 -16.96 -6.87
CA ARG A 127 -18.60 -17.13 -5.80
C ARG A 127 -18.95 -18.31 -4.91
N GLN A 128 -17.95 -19.02 -4.41
CA GLN A 128 -18.13 -20.15 -3.49
C GLN A 128 -18.80 -19.70 -2.18
N GLU A 129 -19.71 -20.53 -1.68
CA GLU A 129 -20.41 -20.30 -0.41
C GLU A 129 -19.78 -21.15 0.70
N GLY A 130 -19.85 -20.67 1.93
CA GLY A 130 -19.37 -21.43 3.08
C GLY A 130 -20.08 -21.11 4.39
N THR A 131 -19.82 -21.96 5.37
CA THR A 131 -20.32 -21.87 6.74
C THR A 131 -19.17 -21.71 7.72
N VAL A 132 -19.27 -20.75 8.64
CA VAL A 132 -18.33 -20.62 9.76
C VAL A 132 -18.58 -21.77 10.73
N ILE A 133 -17.55 -22.58 10.96
CA ILE A 133 -17.63 -23.73 11.89
C ILE A 133 -17.07 -23.37 13.25
N ARG A 134 -15.99 -22.57 13.27
CA ARG A 134 -15.27 -22.24 14.48
C ARG A 134 -14.57 -20.91 14.32
N ILE A 135 -14.63 -20.08 15.35
CA ILE A 135 -13.75 -18.92 15.49
C ILE A 135 -12.44 -19.39 16.11
N LEU A 136 -11.33 -19.09 15.45
CA LEU A 136 -9.98 -19.41 15.91
C LEU A 136 -9.43 -18.26 16.75
N GLU A 137 -9.68 -17.03 16.32
CA GLU A 137 -9.23 -15.82 16.98
C GLU A 137 -10.29 -14.73 16.83
N ARG A 138 -10.57 -14.01 17.93
CA ARG A 138 -11.49 -12.85 17.91
C ARG A 138 -10.74 -11.64 17.39
N GLY A 139 -11.28 -11.01 16.35
CA GLY A 139 -10.67 -9.84 15.73
C GLY A 139 -11.02 -8.53 16.43
N ILE A 140 -12.21 -8.46 17.01
CA ILE A 140 -12.71 -7.26 17.68
C ILE A 140 -12.98 -7.58 19.15
N THR A 141 -12.32 -6.85 20.03
CA THR A 141 -12.51 -6.90 21.49
C THR A 141 -13.03 -5.58 22.05
N GLN A 142 -12.79 -4.48 21.32
CA GLN A 142 -13.26 -3.14 21.63
C GLN A 142 -13.96 -2.55 20.40
N VAL A 143 -15.03 -1.79 20.63
CA VAL A 143 -15.80 -1.13 19.58
C VAL A 143 -15.99 0.33 19.94
N VAL A 144 -15.74 1.20 18.96
CA VAL A 144 -16.06 2.62 19.05
C VAL A 144 -17.44 2.87 18.45
N GLY A 145 -18.22 3.68 19.12
CA GLY A 145 -19.54 4.06 18.62
C GLY A 145 -20.17 5.21 19.38
N THR A 146 -21.39 5.56 18.99
CA THR A 146 -22.19 6.56 19.66
C THR A 146 -23.11 5.89 20.68
N TYR A 147 -23.01 6.31 21.94
CA TYR A 147 -23.91 5.88 23.00
C TYR A 147 -25.28 6.53 22.83
N SER A 148 -26.32 5.70 22.90
CA SER A 148 -27.71 6.12 22.94
C SER A 148 -28.42 5.52 24.16
N GLU A 149 -29.13 6.38 24.87
CA GLU A 149 -29.77 6.07 26.13
C GLU A 149 -31.19 5.57 25.91
N SER A 150 -31.53 4.45 26.55
CA SER A 150 -32.89 3.94 26.69
C SER A 150 -33.27 3.91 28.16
N LYS A 151 -34.57 3.76 28.46
CA LYS A 151 -35.12 3.92 29.82
C LYS A 151 -34.49 3.01 30.89
N SER A 152 -33.94 1.86 30.51
CA SER A 152 -33.41 0.85 31.44
C SER A 152 -32.11 0.20 30.98
N PHE A 153 -31.53 0.66 29.87
CA PHE A 153 -30.28 0.18 29.31
C PHE A 153 -29.75 1.22 28.30
N GLY A 154 -28.48 1.13 27.94
CA GLY A 154 -27.92 1.86 26.81
C GLY A 154 -27.68 0.94 25.63
N PHE A 155 -27.50 1.52 24.46
CA PHE A 155 -26.91 0.82 23.33
C PHE A 155 -25.85 1.71 22.69
N VAL A 156 -24.85 1.09 22.09
CA VAL A 156 -23.81 1.77 21.34
C VAL A 156 -23.96 1.38 19.88
N ILE A 157 -24.18 2.39 19.05
CA ILE A 157 -24.26 2.27 17.59
C ILE A 157 -22.82 2.29 17.08
N PRO A 158 -22.29 1.19 16.52
CA PRO A 158 -20.90 1.14 16.07
C PRO A 158 -20.62 2.12 14.92
N ASP A 159 -19.44 2.74 14.94
CA ASP A 159 -18.98 3.60 13.84
C ASP A 159 -18.56 2.76 12.62
N ASP A 160 -18.07 1.53 12.84
CA ASP A 160 -17.84 0.58 11.75
C ASP A 160 -19.14 -0.14 11.33
N LYS A 161 -19.68 0.25 10.18
CA LYS A 161 -20.90 -0.35 9.59
C LYS A 161 -20.77 -1.83 9.23
N LYS A 162 -19.56 -2.41 9.24
CA LYS A 162 -19.37 -3.86 9.12
C LYS A 162 -19.86 -4.62 10.35
N ILE A 163 -20.03 -3.93 11.48
CA ILE A 163 -20.73 -4.41 12.66
C ILE A 163 -22.21 -4.04 12.50
N ALA A 164 -23.02 -4.99 12.05
CA ALA A 164 -24.41 -4.71 11.66
C ALA A 164 -25.38 -4.45 12.83
N ASN A 165 -25.06 -4.96 14.02
CA ASN A 165 -25.94 -4.88 15.19
C ASN A 165 -25.37 -3.93 16.23
N ASP A 166 -26.26 -3.21 16.91
CA ASP A 166 -25.91 -2.37 18.06
C ASP A 166 -25.39 -3.22 19.23
N ILE A 167 -24.56 -2.60 20.07
CA ILE A 167 -23.99 -3.24 21.25
C ILE A 167 -24.81 -2.83 22.47
N PHE A 168 -25.35 -3.82 23.17
CA PHE A 168 -26.12 -3.59 24.38
C PHE A 168 -25.20 -3.23 25.55
N ILE A 169 -25.53 -2.15 26.25
CA ILE A 169 -24.81 -1.69 27.44
C ILE A 169 -25.73 -1.80 28.66
N PRO A 170 -25.46 -2.71 29.59
CA PRO A 170 -26.15 -2.77 30.87
C PRO A 170 -26.04 -1.44 31.62
N GLN A 171 -27.09 -1.03 32.36
CA GLN A 171 -27.12 0.27 33.03
C GLN A 171 -25.96 0.50 34.02
N HIS A 172 -25.43 -0.56 34.64
CA HIS A 172 -24.29 -0.48 35.55
C HIS A 172 -22.93 -0.37 34.83
N ALA A 173 -22.90 -0.60 33.52
CA ALA A 173 -21.71 -0.65 32.68
C ALA A 173 -21.64 0.54 31.70
N SER A 174 -22.49 1.56 31.87
CA SER A 174 -22.43 2.80 31.07
C SER A 174 -21.32 3.75 31.51
N HIS A 175 -20.82 3.60 32.74
CA HIS A 175 -19.74 4.41 33.32
C HIS A 175 -19.92 5.93 33.17
N GLY A 176 -21.17 6.41 33.17
CA GLY A 176 -21.50 7.84 33.05
C GLY A 176 -21.66 8.35 31.62
N ALA A 177 -21.68 7.47 30.62
CA ALA A 177 -22.04 7.84 29.26
C ALA A 177 -23.48 8.35 29.19
N VAL A 178 -23.68 9.44 28.44
CA VAL A 178 -25.00 10.02 28.15
C VAL A 178 -25.25 10.03 26.64
N GLU A 179 -26.50 10.27 26.25
CA GLU A 179 -26.91 10.36 24.84
C GLU A 179 -25.95 11.21 24.01
N GLY A 180 -25.48 10.66 22.89
CA GLY A 180 -24.60 11.36 21.95
C GLY A 180 -23.11 11.30 22.28
N HIS A 181 -22.70 10.70 23.40
CA HIS A 181 -21.28 10.46 23.67
C HIS A 181 -20.67 9.46 22.68
N LYS A 182 -19.47 9.77 22.20
CA LYS A 182 -18.58 8.79 21.58
C LYS A 182 -17.88 8.01 22.68
N VAL A 183 -17.96 6.70 22.60
CA VAL A 183 -17.47 5.79 23.65
C VAL A 183 -16.68 4.64 23.06
N VAL A 184 -15.71 4.15 23.82
CA VAL A 184 -15.03 2.88 23.58
C VAL A 184 -15.68 1.84 24.48
N VAL A 185 -16.21 0.79 23.85
CA VAL A 185 -16.88 -0.32 24.52
C VAL A 185 -16.00 -1.55 24.44
N LYS A 186 -15.72 -2.18 25.58
CA LYS A 186 -15.14 -3.51 25.62
C LYS A 186 -16.25 -4.55 25.57
N LEU A 187 -16.16 -5.48 24.62
CA LEU A 187 -17.15 -6.54 24.47
C LEU A 187 -17.02 -7.53 25.64
N THR A 188 -18.13 -7.80 26.31
CA THR A 188 -18.23 -8.81 27.37
C THR A 188 -18.88 -10.09 26.85
N SER A 189 -19.72 -9.98 25.81
CA SER A 189 -20.29 -11.10 25.09
C SER A 189 -20.43 -10.80 23.59
N TYR A 190 -20.31 -11.83 22.76
CA TYR A 190 -20.43 -11.74 21.31
C TYR A 190 -21.85 -12.09 20.86
N PRO A 191 -22.30 -11.64 19.67
CA PRO A 191 -23.64 -11.91 19.18
C PRO A 191 -23.93 -13.42 19.11
N GLU A 192 -25.10 -13.85 19.59
CA GLU A 192 -25.53 -15.24 19.52
C GLU A 192 -27.00 -15.35 19.09
N GLY A 193 -27.22 -15.87 17.88
CA GLY A 193 -28.55 -16.05 17.31
C GLY A 193 -29.29 -14.72 17.12
N ARG A 194 -30.24 -14.41 18.02
CA ARG A 194 -30.99 -13.14 18.02
C ARG A 194 -30.50 -12.14 19.07
N ILE A 195 -29.53 -12.53 19.88
CA ILE A 195 -28.97 -11.71 20.95
C ILE A 195 -27.83 -10.88 20.38
N SER A 196 -27.90 -9.56 20.56
CA SER A 196 -26.82 -8.63 20.21
C SER A 196 -25.58 -8.85 21.07
N ALA A 197 -24.44 -8.30 20.66
CA ALA A 197 -23.28 -8.24 21.54
C ALA A 197 -23.59 -7.40 22.78
N GLU A 198 -22.99 -7.74 23.92
CA GLU A 198 -23.02 -6.91 25.13
C GLU A 198 -21.62 -6.38 25.44
N GLY A 199 -21.54 -5.21 26.07
CA GLY A 199 -20.25 -4.63 26.45
C GLY A 199 -20.33 -3.66 27.63
N GLU A 200 -19.15 -3.25 28.06
CA GLU A 200 -18.92 -2.24 29.10
C GLU A 200 -18.21 -1.02 28.50
N VAL A 201 -18.67 0.19 28.83
CA VAL A 201 -17.99 1.44 28.43
C VAL A 201 -16.70 1.56 29.23
N ILE A 202 -15.54 1.50 28.56
CA ILE A 202 -14.24 1.65 29.22
C ILE A 202 -13.71 3.09 29.14
N GLU A 203 -14.17 3.85 28.14
CA GLU A 203 -13.70 5.22 27.89
C GLU A 203 -14.80 6.05 27.23
N ILE A 204 -14.92 7.31 27.65
CA ILE A 204 -15.80 8.32 27.03
C ILE A 204 -14.88 9.32 26.33
N LEU A 205 -14.92 9.35 25.01
CA LEU A 205 -14.07 10.20 24.17
C LEU A 205 -14.55 11.66 24.17
N GLY A 206 -15.84 11.88 24.42
CA GLY A 206 -16.50 13.18 24.43
C GLY A 206 -17.87 13.11 23.78
N HIS A 207 -18.55 14.25 23.65
CA HIS A 207 -19.79 14.32 22.87
C HIS A 207 -19.47 14.32 21.37
N LYS A 208 -20.33 13.72 20.54
CA LYS A 208 -20.12 13.64 19.08
C LYS A 208 -20.04 15.00 18.34
N ASN A 209 -20.35 16.08 19.04
CA ASN A 209 -20.30 17.45 18.52
C ASN A 209 -19.09 18.23 19.06
N ASP A 210 -18.31 17.63 19.97
CA ASP A 210 -17.14 18.29 20.53
C ASP A 210 -16.01 18.29 19.50
N PRO A 211 -15.23 19.39 19.39
CA PRO A 211 -14.11 19.46 18.47
C PRO A 211 -13.07 18.34 18.70
N GLY A 212 -12.58 17.73 17.62
CA GLY A 212 -11.55 16.68 17.65
C GLY A 212 -12.03 15.28 18.08
N VAL A 213 -13.25 15.12 18.61
CA VAL A 213 -13.80 13.80 19.00
C VAL A 213 -14.02 12.89 17.80
N ASP A 214 -14.28 13.47 16.64
CA ASP A 214 -14.47 12.74 15.38
C ASP A 214 -13.18 12.04 14.91
N ILE A 215 -12.04 12.71 14.99
CA ILE A 215 -10.72 12.12 14.72
C ILE A 215 -10.33 11.12 15.81
N LEU A 216 -10.58 11.43 17.09
CA LEU A 216 -10.36 10.47 18.19
C LEU A 216 -11.13 9.15 17.95
N SER A 217 -12.38 9.23 17.46
CA SER A 217 -13.14 8.02 17.13
C SER A 217 -12.42 7.17 16.07
N VAL A 218 -11.87 7.79 15.03
CA VAL A 218 -11.09 7.09 13.98
C VAL A 218 -9.84 6.44 14.58
N ILE A 219 -9.10 7.16 15.43
CA ILE A 219 -7.89 6.66 16.11
C ILE A 219 -8.21 5.37 16.87
N HIS A 220 -9.26 5.38 17.70
CA HIS A 220 -9.65 4.20 18.49
C HIS A 220 -10.22 3.08 17.61
N LYS A 221 -10.97 3.40 16.54
CA LYS A 221 -11.50 2.40 15.60
C LYS A 221 -10.39 1.58 14.95
N TYR A 222 -9.28 2.22 14.58
CA TYR A 222 -8.11 1.54 14.00
C TYR A 222 -7.12 1.03 15.06
N GLY A 223 -7.39 1.23 16.36
CA GLY A 223 -6.51 0.84 17.45
C GLY A 223 -5.12 1.47 17.34
N LEU A 224 -5.07 2.75 16.97
CA LEU A 224 -3.83 3.51 16.87
C LEU A 224 -3.37 3.92 18.27
N PRO A 225 -2.18 3.52 18.72
CA PRO A 225 -1.70 3.85 20.06
C PRO A 225 -1.34 5.34 20.13
N MET A 226 -2.01 6.08 21.01
CA MET A 226 -1.71 7.50 21.21
C MET A 226 -0.57 7.70 22.20
N GLU A 227 -0.77 7.27 23.45
CA GLU A 227 0.20 7.45 24.52
C GLU A 227 1.35 6.43 24.41
N PHE A 228 2.53 6.86 24.81
CA PHE A 228 3.68 5.97 24.95
C PHE A 228 3.67 5.37 26.35
N PRO A 229 3.95 4.05 26.49
CA PRO A 229 4.13 3.42 27.79
C PRO A 229 5.19 4.13 28.66
N ASP A 230 5.05 4.02 29.99
CA ASP A 230 5.94 4.70 30.95
C ASP A 230 7.42 4.32 30.77
N ASP A 231 7.72 3.03 30.53
CA ASP A 231 9.09 2.54 30.31
C ASP A 231 9.72 3.08 29.02
N VAL A 232 8.90 3.30 27.97
CA VAL A 232 9.30 3.97 26.73
C VAL A 232 9.66 5.43 26.99
N MET A 233 8.84 6.13 27.78
CA MET A 233 9.08 7.54 28.13
C MET A 233 10.28 7.70 29.07
N GLU A 234 10.47 6.80 30.03
CA GLU A 234 11.67 6.76 30.88
C GLU A 234 12.94 6.58 30.06
N GLN A 235 12.95 5.62 29.12
CA GLN A 235 14.08 5.44 28.21
C GLN A 235 14.33 6.69 27.37
N ALA A 236 13.27 7.31 26.81
CA ALA A 236 13.39 8.50 25.97
C ALA A 236 13.95 9.71 26.75
N ASN A 237 13.51 9.89 27.99
CA ASN A 237 13.96 10.98 28.86
C ASN A 237 15.42 10.80 29.32
N ALA A 238 15.92 9.55 29.37
CA ALA A 238 17.31 9.27 29.70
C ALA A 238 18.30 9.59 28.55
N VAL A 239 17.82 9.76 27.31
CA VAL A 239 18.66 10.11 26.16
C VAL A 239 19.11 11.58 26.25
N SER A 240 20.41 11.81 26.06
CA SER A 240 21.01 13.15 26.01
C SER A 240 20.52 13.94 24.80
N ASP A 241 20.29 15.25 24.98
CA ASP A 241 19.87 16.15 23.90
C ASP A 241 21.04 16.63 23.02
N THR A 242 22.28 16.31 23.42
CA THR A 242 23.51 16.71 22.72
C THR A 242 24.48 15.54 22.62
N ILE A 243 25.19 15.45 21.50
CA ILE A 243 26.28 14.50 21.29
C ILE A 243 27.54 14.99 22.00
N GLN A 244 28.13 14.14 22.84
CA GLN A 244 29.44 14.39 23.42
C GLN A 244 30.56 13.96 22.47
N GLU A 245 31.69 14.67 22.46
CA GLU A 245 32.82 14.34 21.56
C GLU A 245 33.33 12.90 21.77
N SER A 246 33.23 12.36 22.99
CA SER A 246 33.58 10.97 23.29
C SER A 246 32.67 9.93 22.63
N GLU A 247 31.45 10.30 22.23
CA GLU A 247 30.47 9.41 21.60
C GLU A 247 30.66 9.30 20.08
N ILE A 248 31.42 10.20 19.47
CA ILE A 248 31.65 10.22 18.01
C ILE A 248 32.39 8.95 17.54
N GLY A 249 33.33 8.45 18.35
CA GLY A 249 34.03 7.19 18.07
C GLY A 249 34.72 7.19 16.72
N SER A 250 34.48 6.15 15.91
CA SER A 250 35.06 5.95 14.58
C SER A 250 34.23 6.52 13.43
N ARG A 251 33.18 7.29 13.73
CA ARG A 251 32.31 7.89 12.71
C ARG A 251 33.09 8.86 11.83
N ARG A 252 32.75 8.92 10.55
CA ARG A 252 33.33 9.91 9.64
C ARG A 252 32.83 11.31 10.05
N ASP A 253 33.77 12.24 10.22
CA ASP A 253 33.43 13.62 10.55
C ASP A 253 33.16 14.41 9.26
N LEU A 254 31.90 14.81 9.08
CA LEU A 254 31.41 15.62 7.95
C LEU A 254 30.87 16.98 8.44
N ARG A 255 31.19 17.40 9.67
CA ARG A 255 30.67 18.65 10.26
C ARG A 255 31.10 19.91 9.52
N ASN A 256 32.15 19.83 8.70
CA ASN A 256 32.68 20.93 7.90
C ASN A 256 32.16 20.92 6.45
N ASP A 257 31.39 19.92 6.06
CA ASP A 257 30.85 19.80 4.71
C ASP A 257 29.58 20.66 4.56
N VAL A 258 29.30 21.12 3.34
CA VAL A 258 28.09 21.89 3.04
C VAL A 258 26.93 20.92 2.87
N LEU A 259 26.02 20.93 3.84
CA LEU A 259 24.92 19.97 4.01
C LEU A 259 23.62 20.71 4.30
N VAL A 260 22.51 20.33 3.66
CA VAL A 260 21.21 20.97 3.88
C VAL A 260 20.12 19.92 4.08
N THR A 261 19.10 20.24 4.86
CA THR A 261 17.81 19.53 4.83
C THR A 261 16.84 20.35 3.97
N ILE A 262 15.91 19.69 3.26
CA ILE A 262 14.88 20.37 2.45
C ILE A 262 13.53 19.69 2.72
N ASP A 263 12.67 20.38 3.45
CA ASP A 263 11.43 19.78 3.96
C ASP A 263 10.21 20.72 3.82
N GLY A 264 9.04 20.24 4.24
CA GLY A 264 7.87 21.11 4.43
C GLY A 264 8.13 22.13 5.54
N ALA A 265 7.54 23.33 5.44
CA ALA A 265 7.73 24.37 6.46
C ALA A 265 7.33 23.90 7.88
N ASP A 266 6.28 23.08 7.95
CA ASP A 266 5.69 22.55 9.18
C ASP A 266 6.42 21.30 9.73
N ALA A 267 7.38 20.73 8.98
CA ALA A 267 8.08 19.50 9.35
C ALA A 267 9.06 19.72 10.52
N LYS A 268 9.07 18.81 11.49
CA LYS A 268 9.93 18.88 12.70
C LYS A 268 10.87 17.68 12.84
N ASP A 269 10.49 16.58 12.23
CA ASP A 269 11.15 15.29 12.12
C ASP A 269 11.94 15.22 10.81
N LEU A 270 13.12 15.84 10.77
CA LEU A 270 13.97 15.91 9.58
C LEU A 270 14.84 14.64 9.52
N ASP A 271 14.47 13.69 8.65
CA ASP A 271 15.14 12.39 8.50
C ASP A 271 16.43 12.49 7.69
N ASP A 272 16.46 13.35 6.67
CA ASP A 272 17.50 13.36 5.65
C ASP A 272 18.17 14.73 5.45
N ALA A 273 19.46 14.68 5.19
CA ALA A 273 20.26 15.80 4.72
C ALA A 273 21.00 15.38 3.45
N VAL A 274 21.18 16.32 2.53
CA VAL A 274 21.78 16.08 1.22
C VAL A 274 22.91 17.04 0.91
N THR A 275 23.85 16.58 0.09
CA THR A 275 24.89 17.40 -0.52
C THR A 275 25.18 16.92 -1.94
N VAL A 276 25.47 17.85 -2.84
CA VAL A 276 25.89 17.54 -4.21
C VAL A 276 27.12 18.37 -4.54
N SER A 277 28.15 17.70 -5.05
CA SER A 277 29.33 18.36 -5.61
C SER A 277 29.72 17.73 -6.93
N LYS A 278 30.45 18.49 -7.75
CA LYS A 278 31.00 17.99 -9.01
C LYS A 278 32.47 17.62 -8.83
N LEU A 279 32.82 16.41 -9.24
CA LEU A 279 34.18 15.88 -9.18
C LEU A 279 35.01 16.35 -10.39
N GLU A 280 36.34 16.31 -10.26
CA GLU A 280 37.28 16.74 -11.32
C GLU A 280 37.11 15.94 -12.63
N ASN A 281 36.70 14.67 -12.53
CA ASN A 281 36.42 13.79 -13.67
C ASN A 281 35.10 14.11 -14.39
N GLY A 282 34.31 15.06 -13.87
CA GLY A 282 33.03 15.47 -14.41
C GLY A 282 31.82 14.73 -13.84
N ASN A 283 32.01 13.71 -13.01
CA ASN A 283 30.95 13.02 -12.29
C ASN A 283 30.39 13.91 -11.16
N TYR A 284 29.20 13.56 -10.67
CA TYR A 284 28.62 14.12 -9.46
C TYR A 284 28.94 13.22 -8.27
N LYS A 285 29.18 13.82 -7.11
CA LYS A 285 29.13 13.15 -5.81
C LYS A 285 27.84 13.57 -5.11
N LEU A 286 26.95 12.63 -4.88
CA LEU A 286 25.72 12.81 -4.10
C LEU A 286 25.91 12.17 -2.73
N GLY A 287 25.82 12.96 -1.67
CA GLY A 287 25.75 12.48 -0.30
C GLY A 287 24.31 12.53 0.20
N VAL A 288 23.81 11.40 0.71
CA VAL A 288 22.52 11.28 1.40
C VAL A 288 22.79 10.82 2.82
N HIS A 289 22.46 11.66 3.81
CA HIS A 289 22.83 11.49 5.21
C HIS A 289 21.55 11.35 6.03
N ILE A 290 21.28 10.14 6.54
CA ILE A 290 20.01 9.81 7.18
C ILE A 290 20.20 9.73 8.70
N ALA A 291 19.28 10.31 9.47
CA ALA A 291 19.24 10.23 10.93
C ALA A 291 19.53 8.80 11.45
N ASP A 292 20.55 8.65 12.30
CA ASP A 292 20.94 7.35 12.85
C ASP A 292 20.05 6.96 14.04
N VAL A 293 18.77 6.70 13.76
CA VAL A 293 17.78 6.31 14.79
C VAL A 293 18.17 4.99 15.45
N SER A 294 18.82 4.07 14.72
CA SER A 294 19.33 2.80 15.24
C SER A 294 20.39 2.97 16.35
N HIS A 295 21.04 4.13 16.41
CA HIS A 295 21.94 4.46 17.50
C HIS A 295 21.17 4.63 18.83
N TYR A 296 20.04 5.34 18.82
CA TYR A 296 19.26 5.66 20.01
C TYR A 296 18.24 4.57 20.36
N VAL A 297 17.68 3.90 19.35
CA VAL A 297 16.66 2.85 19.49
C VAL A 297 17.30 1.47 19.29
N LYS A 298 17.86 0.92 20.37
CA LYS A 298 18.53 -0.39 20.37
C LYS A 298 17.54 -1.56 20.29
N GLU A 299 17.95 -2.63 19.61
CA GLU A 299 17.17 -3.87 19.50
C GLU A 299 16.75 -4.39 20.88
N GLY A 300 15.46 -4.68 21.05
CA GLY A 300 14.86 -5.21 22.27
C GLY A 300 14.60 -4.18 23.38
N SER A 301 14.96 -2.91 23.18
CA SER A 301 14.66 -1.83 24.13
C SER A 301 13.16 -1.49 24.18
N PRO A 302 12.65 -0.86 25.25
CA PRO A 302 11.25 -0.40 25.31
C PRO A 302 10.81 0.39 24.06
N ILE A 303 11.57 1.41 23.65
CA ILE A 303 11.27 2.21 22.45
C ILE A 303 11.25 1.34 21.18
N ASP A 304 12.13 0.34 21.08
CA ASP A 304 12.15 -0.57 19.92
C ASP A 304 10.90 -1.42 19.80
N LYS A 305 10.47 -2.03 20.91
CA LYS A 305 9.25 -2.85 20.94
C LYS A 305 8.02 -2.03 20.59
N GLU A 306 7.94 -0.81 21.12
CA GLU A 306 6.85 0.12 20.81
C GLU A 306 6.92 0.61 19.35
N ALA A 307 8.11 0.90 18.82
CA ALA A 307 8.29 1.28 17.43
C ALA A 307 7.90 0.15 16.46
N LEU A 308 8.19 -1.11 16.80
CA LEU A 308 7.74 -2.28 16.06
C LEU A 308 6.21 -2.39 16.07
N GLU A 309 5.60 -2.26 17.27
CA GLU A 309 4.14 -2.38 17.43
C GLU A 309 3.38 -1.27 16.69
N ARG A 310 3.93 -0.05 16.66
CA ARG A 310 3.42 1.06 15.85
C ARG A 310 3.67 0.83 14.36
N GLY A 311 4.87 0.39 13.99
CA GLY A 311 5.33 0.10 12.63
C GLY A 311 5.61 1.33 11.75
N THR A 312 4.79 2.37 11.86
CA THR A 312 4.93 3.64 11.15
C THR A 312 4.28 4.79 11.93
N SER A 313 4.75 6.03 11.71
CA SER A 313 3.99 7.22 12.11
C SER A 313 2.72 7.35 11.27
N VAL A 314 1.66 7.94 11.83
CA VAL A 314 0.36 8.17 11.17
C VAL A 314 0.08 9.67 11.10
N TYR A 315 -0.19 10.20 9.91
CA TYR A 315 -0.37 11.63 9.64
C TYR A 315 -1.85 11.93 9.38
N LEU A 316 -2.60 12.18 10.45
CA LEU A 316 -4.02 12.54 10.38
C LEU A 316 -4.17 14.04 10.06
N VAL A 317 -5.39 14.45 9.70
CA VAL A 317 -5.67 15.84 9.27
C VAL A 317 -5.21 16.89 10.30
N ASP A 318 -5.45 16.67 11.59
CA ASP A 318 -5.17 17.65 12.65
C ASP A 318 -3.91 17.35 13.48
N ARG A 319 -3.33 16.13 13.36
CA ARG A 319 -2.25 15.66 14.23
C ARG A 319 -1.44 14.53 13.64
N VAL A 320 -0.26 14.31 14.22
CA VAL A 320 0.60 13.16 13.91
C VAL A 320 0.67 12.24 15.13
N ILE A 321 0.48 10.94 14.91
CA ILE A 321 0.79 9.89 15.89
C ILE A 321 2.18 9.36 15.55
N PRO A 322 3.23 9.72 16.32
CA PRO A 322 4.59 9.38 15.96
C PRO A 322 4.91 7.91 16.27
N MET A 323 5.81 7.31 15.49
CA MET A 323 6.34 5.96 15.73
C MET A 323 7.26 5.91 16.97
N ILE A 324 8.03 6.96 17.22
CA ILE A 324 8.94 7.08 18.37
C ILE A 324 8.63 8.37 19.15
N PRO A 325 9.00 8.47 20.44
CA PRO A 325 8.69 9.65 21.25
C PRO A 325 9.20 10.96 20.65
N HIS A 326 8.41 12.03 20.76
CA HIS A 326 8.73 13.35 20.18
C HIS A 326 10.10 13.91 20.60
N ARG A 327 10.53 13.60 21.83
CA ARG A 327 11.86 13.97 22.34
C ARG A 327 12.98 13.43 21.45
N LEU A 328 12.80 12.24 20.86
CA LEU A 328 13.74 11.68 19.90
C LEU A 328 13.44 12.18 18.49
N SER A 329 12.20 12.00 18.00
CA SER A 329 11.84 12.28 16.61
C SER A 329 12.09 13.73 16.20
N ASN A 330 11.79 14.69 17.07
CA ASN A 330 11.95 16.13 16.80
C ASN A 330 13.24 16.69 17.43
N GLY A 331 13.93 15.90 18.24
CA GLY A 331 15.08 16.31 19.04
C GLY A 331 16.40 15.75 18.51
N ILE A 332 16.91 14.72 19.15
CA ILE A 332 18.25 14.18 18.89
C ILE A 332 18.35 13.36 17.59
N CYS A 333 17.26 12.77 17.12
CA CYS A 333 17.23 12.07 15.84
C CYS A 333 17.03 13.03 14.66
N SER A 334 16.20 14.08 14.83
CA SER A 334 15.98 15.08 13.79
C SER A 334 17.28 15.80 13.44
N LEU A 335 17.56 15.95 12.14
CA LEU A 335 18.72 16.66 11.59
C LEU A 335 18.58 18.19 11.68
N ASN A 336 18.27 18.65 12.90
CA ASN A 336 18.06 20.05 13.25
C ASN A 336 19.24 20.93 12.79
N PRO A 337 18.96 22.20 12.39
CA PRO A 337 19.97 23.08 11.81
C PRO A 337 21.13 23.35 12.76
N GLN A 338 22.36 23.28 12.25
CA GLN A 338 23.57 23.79 12.91
C GLN A 338 23.89 23.16 14.27
N VAL A 339 23.46 21.91 14.48
CA VAL A 339 23.81 21.10 15.65
C VAL A 339 24.36 19.74 15.21
N ASP A 340 25.26 19.19 16.01
CA ASP A 340 25.91 17.91 15.70
C ASP A 340 24.87 16.77 15.76
N ARG A 341 24.86 15.93 14.72
CA ARG A 341 23.92 14.80 14.57
C ARG A 341 24.60 13.57 14.00
N PHE A 342 24.26 12.41 14.54
CA PHE A 342 24.69 11.13 13.99
C PHE A 342 23.83 10.74 12.80
N THR A 343 24.50 10.30 11.73
CA THR A 343 23.82 9.79 10.54
C THR A 343 24.41 8.47 10.08
N LEU A 344 23.59 7.73 9.35
CA LEU A 344 24.04 6.68 8.45
C LEU A 344 24.02 7.27 7.04
N SER A 345 25.20 7.40 6.45
CA SER A 345 25.43 8.10 5.19
C SER A 345 25.60 7.13 4.03
N CYS A 346 25.05 7.49 2.88
CA CYS A 346 25.28 6.85 1.59
C CYS A 346 25.85 7.91 0.63
N GLU A 347 27.13 7.78 0.29
CA GLU A 347 27.76 8.62 -0.73
C GLU A 347 27.83 7.85 -2.05
N MET A 348 27.42 8.50 -3.14
CA MET A 348 27.36 7.91 -4.48
C MET A 348 28.13 8.79 -5.47
N GLU A 349 29.00 8.17 -6.25
CA GLU A 349 29.59 8.78 -7.45
C GLU A 349 28.72 8.44 -8.66
N ILE A 350 28.17 9.47 -9.29
CA ILE A 350 27.17 9.38 -10.34
C ILE A 350 27.69 10.03 -11.60
N THR A 351 27.69 9.31 -12.71
CA THR A 351 28.14 9.82 -13.99
C THR A 351 27.20 10.90 -14.55
N PRO A 352 27.63 11.72 -15.54
CA PRO A 352 26.75 12.66 -16.23
C PRO A 352 25.55 12.02 -16.94
N ASP A 353 25.62 10.71 -17.22
CA ASP A 353 24.51 9.92 -17.74
C ASP A 353 23.68 9.24 -16.65
N GLY A 354 23.93 9.50 -15.36
CA GLY A 354 23.10 9.10 -14.23
C GLY A 354 23.27 7.66 -13.76
N GLN A 355 24.44 7.06 -14.00
CA GLN A 355 24.79 5.74 -13.48
C GLN A 355 25.61 5.89 -12.19
N VAL A 356 25.22 5.17 -11.14
CA VAL A 356 26.04 5.03 -9.93
C VAL A 356 27.21 4.11 -10.25
N VAL A 357 28.43 4.65 -10.26
CA VAL A 357 29.66 3.89 -10.60
C VAL A 357 30.47 3.49 -9.38
N ASN A 358 30.26 4.18 -8.26
CA ASN A 358 30.87 3.85 -6.98
C ASN A 358 29.96 4.36 -5.86
N HIS A 359 29.98 3.68 -4.71
CA HIS A 359 29.26 4.12 -3.54
C HIS A 359 29.92 3.64 -2.25
N GLU A 360 29.64 4.35 -1.15
CA GLU A 360 30.09 3.98 0.18
C GLU A 360 28.97 4.22 1.20
N ILE A 361 28.74 3.24 2.08
CA ILE A 361 27.76 3.32 3.16
C ILE A 361 28.51 3.28 4.49
N PHE A 362 28.34 4.30 5.33
CA PHE A 362 29.12 4.44 6.57
C PHE A 362 28.42 5.28 7.63
N GLU A 363 28.81 5.11 8.89
CA GLU A 363 28.38 5.96 9.99
C GLU A 363 29.15 7.29 10.00
N SER A 364 28.44 8.40 10.21
CA SER A 364 29.04 9.73 10.25
C SER A 364 28.44 10.63 11.34
N VAL A 365 29.13 11.74 11.60
CA VAL A 365 28.62 12.88 12.35
C VAL A 365 28.57 14.09 11.41
N ILE A 366 27.43 14.76 11.36
CA ILE A 366 27.19 15.93 10.52
C ILE A 366 26.83 17.14 11.36
N LYS A 367 26.94 18.31 10.76
CA LYS A 367 26.35 19.57 11.23
C LYS A 367 25.78 20.29 10.02
N THR A 368 24.45 20.34 9.91
CA THR A 368 23.80 20.94 8.74
C THR A 368 24.11 22.43 8.65
N THR A 369 24.38 22.91 7.44
CA THR A 369 24.65 24.31 7.13
C THR A 369 23.38 25.14 7.26
N GLU A 370 22.26 24.64 6.73
CA GLU A 370 20.98 25.34 6.73
C GLU A 370 19.79 24.37 6.68
N ARG A 371 18.66 24.75 7.30
CA ARG A 371 17.36 24.08 7.10
C ARG A 371 16.59 24.83 6.02
N MET A 372 16.38 24.19 4.89
CA MET A 372 15.62 24.76 3.78
C MET A 372 14.18 24.24 3.77
N THR A 373 13.29 25.00 3.14
CA THR A 373 11.95 24.53 2.79
C THR A 373 11.84 24.30 1.31
N TYR A 374 10.93 23.43 0.88
CA TYR A 374 10.61 23.25 -0.54
C TYR A 374 10.30 24.58 -1.24
N GLY A 375 9.51 25.44 -0.57
CA GLY A 375 9.19 26.78 -1.06
C GLY A 375 10.42 27.67 -1.27
N ASN A 376 11.38 27.68 -0.34
CA ASN A 376 12.61 28.47 -0.49
C ASN A 376 13.47 27.96 -1.66
N VAL A 377 13.59 26.65 -1.81
CA VAL A 377 14.36 26.05 -2.91
C VAL A 377 13.71 26.31 -4.26
N ASN A 378 12.38 26.27 -4.36
CA ASN A 378 11.67 26.67 -5.58
C ASN A 378 11.89 28.14 -5.92
N LYS A 379 11.84 29.04 -4.93
CA LYS A 379 12.12 30.46 -5.17
C LYS A 379 13.52 30.68 -5.75
N ILE A 380 14.51 29.88 -5.33
CA ILE A 380 15.88 29.91 -5.85
C ILE A 380 15.97 29.30 -7.27
N LEU A 381 15.36 28.13 -7.50
CA LEU A 381 15.55 27.36 -8.73
C LEU A 381 14.60 27.77 -9.86
N VAL A 382 13.35 28.06 -9.53
CA VAL A 382 12.27 28.33 -10.48
C VAL A 382 12.01 29.82 -10.60
N ASP A 383 11.63 30.48 -9.50
CA ASP A 383 11.17 31.88 -9.54
C ASP A 383 12.33 32.87 -9.74
N LYS A 384 13.56 32.45 -9.42
CA LYS A 384 14.77 33.29 -9.40
C LYS A 384 14.56 34.54 -8.53
N ASP A 385 13.95 34.36 -7.37
CA ASP A 385 13.67 35.42 -6.41
C ASP A 385 14.97 36.05 -5.91
N GLU A 386 15.14 37.37 -6.13
CA GLU A 386 16.38 38.09 -5.82
C GLU A 386 16.72 38.05 -4.32
N GLU A 387 15.71 38.15 -3.44
CA GLU A 387 15.90 38.14 -1.99
C GLU A 387 16.42 36.77 -1.51
N GLN A 388 15.82 35.66 -1.98
CA GLN A 388 16.30 34.33 -1.62
C GLN A 388 17.68 34.02 -2.23
N LEU A 389 17.96 34.50 -3.45
CA LEU A 389 19.25 34.30 -4.10
C LEU A 389 20.39 35.01 -3.36
N GLU A 390 20.16 36.25 -2.90
CA GLU A 390 21.14 36.99 -2.10
C GLU A 390 21.32 36.33 -0.72
N ARG A 391 20.21 35.97 -0.05
CA ARG A 391 20.26 35.35 1.28
C ARG A 391 21.03 34.03 1.30
N TYR A 392 20.89 33.20 0.26
CA TYR A 392 21.50 31.86 0.19
C TYR A 392 22.61 31.77 -0.86
N GLU A 393 23.26 32.89 -1.21
CA GLU A 393 24.25 32.98 -2.31
C GLU A 393 25.26 31.83 -2.33
N ALA A 394 25.80 31.46 -1.16
CA ALA A 394 26.78 30.38 -1.02
C ALA A 394 26.24 28.98 -1.36
N LEU A 395 24.93 28.75 -1.22
CA LEU A 395 24.26 27.47 -1.47
C LEU A 395 23.67 27.38 -2.88
N VAL A 396 23.44 28.52 -3.55
CA VAL A 396 22.86 28.58 -4.90
C VAL A 396 23.57 27.67 -5.91
N PRO A 397 24.91 27.62 -5.99
CA PRO A 397 25.61 26.72 -6.92
C PRO A 397 25.29 25.24 -6.66
N MET A 398 25.22 24.84 -5.39
CA MET A 398 24.86 23.47 -5.00
C MET A 398 23.44 23.14 -5.44
N PHE A 399 22.46 24.02 -5.18
CA PHE A 399 21.07 23.80 -5.61
C PHE A 399 20.94 23.66 -7.13
N GLN A 400 21.70 24.44 -7.91
CA GLN A 400 21.71 24.31 -9.37
C GLN A 400 22.28 22.97 -9.85
N ASP A 401 23.31 22.45 -9.17
CA ASP A 401 23.84 21.13 -9.48
C ASP A 401 22.92 20.01 -9.01
N MET A 402 22.21 20.20 -7.89
CA MET A 402 21.15 19.30 -7.44
C MET A 402 20.02 19.20 -8.47
N GLU A 403 19.54 20.33 -9.02
CA GLU A 403 18.51 20.36 -10.06
C GLU A 403 18.94 19.58 -11.31
N LYS A 404 20.18 19.81 -11.78
CA LYS A 404 20.72 19.09 -12.94
C LYS A 404 20.82 17.59 -12.68
N LEU A 405 21.35 17.19 -11.53
CA LEU A 405 21.50 15.79 -11.17
C LEU A 405 20.14 15.09 -11.05
N ALA A 406 19.18 15.70 -10.37
CA ALA A 406 17.83 15.17 -10.25
C ALA A 406 17.16 15.01 -11.63
N ALA A 407 17.33 15.97 -12.54
CA ALA A 407 16.81 15.84 -13.91
C ALA A 407 17.46 14.67 -14.67
N ILE A 408 18.75 14.42 -14.48
CA ILE A 408 19.47 13.28 -15.07
C ILE A 408 18.93 11.95 -14.51
N LEU A 409 18.80 11.84 -13.18
CA LEU A 409 18.28 10.65 -12.49
C LEU A 409 16.84 10.35 -12.91
N ARG A 410 15.97 11.37 -12.92
CA ARG A 410 14.58 11.26 -13.37
C ARG A 410 14.50 10.76 -14.80
N LYS A 411 15.30 11.33 -15.70
CA LYS A 411 15.35 10.90 -17.10
C LYS A 411 15.74 9.44 -17.23
N ASN A 412 16.71 8.96 -16.44
CA ASN A 412 17.08 7.55 -16.42
C ASN A 412 15.97 6.65 -15.90
N ARG A 413 15.35 7.02 -14.76
CA ARG A 413 14.21 6.31 -14.17
C ARG A 413 13.06 6.17 -15.17
N MET A 414 12.72 7.26 -15.86
CA MET A 414 11.70 7.26 -16.92
C MET A 414 12.12 6.45 -18.15
N ASN A 415 13.41 6.45 -18.52
CA ASN A 415 13.90 5.60 -19.62
C ASN A 415 13.81 4.11 -19.31
N ARG A 416 13.99 3.70 -18.04
CA ARG A 416 13.81 2.31 -17.59
C ARG A 416 12.34 1.87 -17.71
N GLY A 417 11.41 2.78 -17.48
CA GLY A 417 9.96 2.54 -17.62
C GLY A 417 9.17 2.73 -16.34
N ALA A 418 9.70 3.52 -15.39
CA ALA A 418 8.98 3.88 -14.17
C ALA A 418 7.65 4.57 -14.50
N ILE A 419 6.59 4.18 -13.81
CA ILE A 419 5.25 4.73 -14.03
C ILE A 419 5.09 5.88 -13.03
N ASP A 420 5.05 7.12 -13.53
CA ASP A 420 4.79 8.32 -12.73
C ASP A 420 3.29 8.62 -12.84
N PHE A 421 2.54 8.35 -11.77
CA PHE A 421 1.15 8.75 -11.71
C PHE A 421 1.07 10.14 -11.10
N ASP A 422 0.68 11.12 -11.91
CA ASP A 422 0.46 12.50 -11.44
C ASP A 422 -0.99 12.63 -10.96
N PHE A 423 -1.28 12.08 -9.78
CA PHE A 423 -2.58 12.25 -9.13
C PHE A 423 -2.56 13.48 -8.25
N ASN A 424 -3.65 14.25 -8.31
CA ASN A 424 -3.88 15.35 -7.39
C ASN A 424 -4.20 14.77 -6.00
N GLU A 425 -3.38 15.10 -5.00
CA GLU A 425 -3.68 14.80 -3.59
C GLU A 425 -4.32 16.05 -2.96
N ALA A 426 -5.31 15.88 -2.09
CA ALA A 426 -5.81 16.99 -1.27
C ALA A 426 -4.97 17.18 -0.01
N ARG A 427 -4.92 18.43 0.46
CA ARG A 427 -4.58 18.80 1.82
C ARG A 427 -5.78 19.53 2.41
N VAL A 428 -6.36 18.96 3.46
CA VAL A 428 -7.41 19.63 4.23
C VAL A 428 -6.76 20.61 5.21
N ILE A 429 -7.16 21.87 5.17
CA ILE A 429 -6.68 22.91 6.08
C ILE A 429 -7.72 23.05 7.19
N VAL A 430 -7.29 22.89 8.45
CA VAL A 430 -8.16 23.03 9.62
C VAL A 430 -7.75 24.22 10.49
N ASP A 431 -8.71 24.78 11.23
CA ASP A 431 -8.46 25.80 12.26
C ASP A 431 -7.97 25.19 13.59
N GLU A 432 -7.79 26.03 14.63
CA GLU A 432 -7.30 25.59 15.95
C GLU A 432 -8.29 24.65 16.65
N GLU A 433 -9.58 24.76 16.34
CA GLU A 433 -10.64 23.87 16.80
C GLU A 433 -10.76 22.59 15.93
N GLY A 434 -10.02 22.47 14.83
CA GLY A 434 -10.04 21.30 13.96
C GLY A 434 -11.21 21.26 12.97
N HIS A 435 -11.87 22.40 12.72
CA HIS A 435 -12.87 22.54 11.65
C HIS A 435 -12.16 22.80 10.32
N PRO A 436 -12.61 22.16 9.22
CA PRO A 436 -12.03 22.37 7.90
C PRO A 436 -12.39 23.75 7.35
N THR A 437 -11.37 24.54 7.02
CA THR A 437 -11.49 25.89 6.44
C THR A 437 -11.31 25.88 4.93
N ASP A 438 -10.53 24.94 4.39
CA ASP A 438 -10.30 24.79 2.95
C ASP A 438 -9.83 23.38 2.59
N VAL A 439 -9.98 23.00 1.32
CA VAL A 439 -9.44 21.76 0.74
C VAL A 439 -8.66 22.14 -0.51
N VAL A 440 -7.33 22.13 -0.39
CA VAL A 440 -6.41 22.56 -1.45
C VAL A 440 -5.68 21.39 -2.08
N LEU A 441 -5.22 21.55 -3.33
CA LEU A 441 -4.36 20.55 -3.96
C LEU A 441 -2.95 20.64 -3.40
N ARG A 442 -2.35 19.48 -3.12
CA ARG A 442 -0.95 19.36 -2.77
C ARG A 442 -0.12 19.43 -4.05
N GLU A 443 0.67 20.49 -4.18
CA GLU A 443 1.56 20.65 -5.33
C GLU A 443 2.87 19.88 -5.12
N ARG A 444 3.25 19.05 -6.11
CA ARG A 444 4.56 18.39 -6.16
C ARG A 444 5.49 19.19 -7.07
N SER A 445 6.22 20.11 -6.47
CA SER A 445 7.05 21.09 -7.17
C SER A 445 8.43 20.52 -7.56
N VAL A 446 9.32 21.38 -8.05
CA VAL A 446 10.69 21.00 -8.45
C VAL A 446 11.50 20.54 -7.23
N ALA A 447 11.35 21.21 -6.08
CA ALA A 447 12.11 20.87 -4.88
C ALA A 447 11.72 19.50 -4.29
N GLU A 448 10.43 19.14 -4.23
CA GLU A 448 10.02 17.80 -3.77
C GLU A 448 10.51 16.71 -4.73
N LYS A 449 10.37 16.93 -6.05
CA LYS A 449 10.84 15.97 -7.07
C LYS A 449 12.35 15.77 -7.00
N LEU A 450 13.10 16.83 -6.70
CA LEU A 450 14.55 16.77 -6.55
C LEU A 450 14.96 15.87 -5.38
N ILE A 451 14.41 16.11 -4.18
CA ILE A 451 14.70 15.28 -3.00
C ILE A 451 14.28 13.82 -3.24
N GLU A 452 13.12 13.62 -3.85
CA GLU A 452 12.64 12.27 -4.19
C GLU A 452 13.65 11.49 -5.05
N GLU A 453 14.22 12.08 -6.10
CA GLU A 453 15.22 11.40 -6.94
C GLU A 453 16.48 11.01 -6.15
N PHE A 454 16.88 11.81 -5.17
CA PHE A 454 18.05 11.51 -4.32
C PHE A 454 17.75 10.39 -3.33
N MET A 455 16.57 10.41 -2.71
CA MET A 455 16.14 9.34 -1.82
C MET A 455 15.98 8.02 -2.60
N LEU A 456 15.43 8.06 -3.82
CA LEU A 456 15.34 6.89 -4.69
C LEU A 456 16.71 6.33 -5.06
N ALA A 457 17.68 7.19 -5.42
CA ALA A 457 19.03 6.75 -5.73
C ALA A 457 19.71 6.07 -4.52
N ALA A 458 19.57 6.64 -3.33
CA ALA A 458 20.09 6.03 -2.10
C ALA A 458 19.42 4.68 -1.79
N ASN A 459 18.09 4.63 -1.89
CA ASN A 459 17.29 3.42 -1.68
C ASN A 459 17.65 2.28 -2.65
N GLU A 460 17.76 2.58 -3.95
CA GLU A 460 18.20 1.61 -4.98
C GLU A 460 19.63 1.13 -4.69
N THR A 461 20.55 2.03 -4.33
CA THR A 461 21.96 1.72 -4.06
C THR A 461 22.13 0.84 -2.83
N VAL A 462 21.44 1.14 -1.73
CA VAL A 462 21.45 0.33 -0.51
C VAL A 462 20.87 -1.05 -0.79
N ALA A 463 19.72 -1.14 -1.46
CA ALA A 463 19.11 -2.43 -1.79
C ALA A 463 20.03 -3.29 -2.65
N GLU A 464 20.64 -2.71 -3.70
CA GLU A 464 21.55 -3.43 -4.58
C GLU A 464 22.81 -3.92 -3.84
N HIS A 465 23.36 -3.10 -2.95
CA HIS A 465 24.54 -3.46 -2.15
C HIS A 465 24.29 -4.73 -1.32
N PHE A 466 23.19 -4.77 -0.55
CA PHE A 466 22.89 -5.89 0.33
C PHE A 466 22.38 -7.12 -0.43
N HIS A 467 21.70 -6.93 -1.56
CA HIS A 467 21.38 -8.04 -2.45
C HIS A 467 22.65 -8.75 -2.95
N ARG A 468 23.65 -7.99 -3.41
CA ARG A 468 24.93 -8.54 -3.88
C ARG A 468 25.78 -9.14 -2.77
N LEU A 469 25.64 -8.65 -1.53
CA LEU A 469 26.32 -9.19 -0.36
C LEU A 469 25.74 -10.57 0.06
N ASP A 470 24.58 -10.95 -0.47
CA ASP A 470 23.90 -12.23 -0.20
C ASP A 470 23.67 -12.46 1.30
N VAL A 471 23.08 -11.45 1.94
CA VAL A 471 22.71 -11.46 3.36
C VAL A 471 21.22 -11.21 3.54
N PRO A 472 20.60 -11.71 4.64
CA PRO A 472 19.21 -11.42 4.95
C PRO A 472 18.98 -9.92 5.08
N PHE A 473 17.99 -9.42 4.35
CA PHE A 473 17.68 -8.01 4.26
C PHE A 473 16.18 -7.80 4.05
N ILE A 474 15.70 -6.55 4.19
CA ILE A 474 14.29 -6.20 3.95
C ILE A 474 14.19 -5.30 2.71
N TYR A 475 13.28 -5.64 1.82
CA TYR A 475 13.05 -4.95 0.55
C TYR A 475 11.65 -4.34 0.53
N ARG A 476 11.49 -3.30 -0.28
CA ARG A 476 10.19 -2.73 -0.62
C ARG A 476 9.85 -3.20 -2.03
N ILE A 477 8.99 -4.21 -2.12
CA ILE A 477 8.65 -4.84 -3.38
C ILE A 477 7.32 -4.32 -3.92
N HIS A 478 7.19 -4.37 -5.24
CA HIS A 478 5.93 -4.16 -5.94
C HIS A 478 5.86 -5.18 -7.06
N GLU A 479 5.04 -6.21 -6.83
CA GLU A 479 4.89 -7.37 -7.72
C GLU A 479 4.26 -7.00 -9.06
N ASP A 480 4.46 -7.85 -10.05
CA ASP A 480 3.79 -7.73 -11.34
C ASP A 480 2.26 -7.72 -11.17
N PRO A 481 1.54 -6.87 -11.92
CA PRO A 481 0.09 -6.88 -11.89
C PRO A 481 -0.49 -8.25 -12.29
N LYS A 482 -1.56 -8.69 -11.61
CA LYS A 482 -2.25 -9.94 -11.95
C LYS A 482 -2.71 -9.91 -13.43
N PRO A 483 -2.45 -10.95 -14.24
CA PRO A 483 -2.77 -10.93 -15.67
C PRO A 483 -4.24 -10.66 -15.99
N GLU A 484 -5.16 -11.15 -15.16
CA GLU A 484 -6.60 -10.92 -15.33
C GLU A 484 -6.97 -9.44 -15.16
N LYS A 485 -6.34 -8.74 -14.21
CA LYS A 485 -6.54 -7.29 -14.02
C LYS A 485 -6.02 -6.50 -15.21
N LEU A 486 -4.81 -6.80 -15.68
CA LEU A 486 -4.23 -6.18 -16.86
C LEU A 486 -5.03 -6.44 -18.13
N GLN A 487 -5.55 -7.65 -18.30
CA GLN A 487 -6.40 -7.96 -19.45
C GLN A 487 -7.66 -7.09 -19.46
N ARG A 488 -8.35 -6.96 -18.31
CA ARG A 488 -9.52 -6.06 -18.18
C ARG A 488 -9.15 -4.62 -18.50
N PHE A 489 -7.99 -4.15 -18.04
CA PHE A 489 -7.49 -2.82 -18.37
C PHE A 489 -7.24 -2.65 -19.88
N PHE A 490 -6.61 -3.61 -20.54
CA PHE A 490 -6.37 -3.55 -21.99
C PHE A 490 -7.67 -3.57 -22.82
N GLU A 491 -8.65 -4.36 -22.39
CA GLU A 491 -9.99 -4.36 -22.98
C GLU A 491 -10.67 -2.99 -22.80
N PHE A 492 -10.53 -2.38 -21.62
CA PHE A 492 -11.07 -1.06 -21.31
C PHE A 492 -10.48 0.05 -22.21
N ILE A 493 -9.15 0.17 -22.29
CA ILE A 493 -8.50 1.24 -23.08
C ILE A 493 -8.68 1.07 -24.60
N THR A 494 -9.07 -0.13 -25.06
CA THR A 494 -9.43 -0.37 -26.47
C THR A 494 -10.64 0.48 -26.88
N ASN A 495 -11.54 0.79 -25.95
CA ASN A 495 -12.68 1.69 -26.18
C ASN A 495 -12.25 3.14 -26.45
N PHE A 496 -11.05 3.50 -26.02
CA PHE A 496 -10.43 4.82 -26.22
C PHE A 496 -9.47 4.84 -27.42
N GLY A 497 -9.40 3.73 -28.19
CA GLY A 497 -8.55 3.63 -29.37
C GLY A 497 -7.09 3.25 -29.07
N TYR A 498 -6.78 2.85 -27.84
CA TYR A 498 -5.45 2.35 -27.44
C TYR A 498 -5.45 0.83 -27.47
N ILE A 499 -4.54 0.22 -28.22
CA ILE A 499 -4.44 -1.23 -28.35
C ILE A 499 -3.07 -1.68 -27.88
N VAL A 500 -3.03 -2.64 -26.96
CA VAL A 500 -1.79 -3.28 -26.53
C VAL A 500 -1.64 -4.62 -27.25
N ARG A 501 -0.53 -4.80 -27.96
CA ARG A 501 -0.15 -6.07 -28.58
C ARG A 501 0.80 -6.82 -27.67
N GLY A 502 0.41 -8.02 -27.24
CA GLY A 502 1.23 -8.89 -26.41
C GLY A 502 0.36 -9.74 -25.49
N SER A 503 1.01 -10.42 -24.55
CA SER A 503 0.34 -11.19 -23.50
C SER A 503 0.23 -10.34 -22.24
N ALA A 504 -0.89 -10.44 -21.51
CA ALA A 504 -1.02 -9.84 -20.19
C ALA A 504 -0.13 -10.51 -19.12
N ASN A 505 0.41 -11.70 -19.41
CA ASN A 505 1.32 -12.44 -18.52
C ASN A 505 2.77 -11.94 -18.58
N ASP A 506 3.11 -11.08 -19.54
CA ASP A 506 4.48 -10.65 -19.82
C ASP A 506 4.41 -9.19 -20.28
N VAL A 507 4.17 -8.29 -19.33
CA VAL A 507 4.01 -6.86 -19.57
C VAL A 507 5.14 -6.12 -18.87
N HIS A 508 5.96 -5.44 -19.65
CA HIS A 508 7.01 -4.58 -19.12
C HIS A 508 6.42 -3.23 -18.64
N PRO A 509 6.87 -2.65 -17.51
CA PRO A 509 6.39 -1.35 -17.01
C PRO A 509 6.36 -0.24 -18.07
N LYS A 510 7.40 -0.19 -18.92
CA LYS A 510 7.50 0.71 -20.08
C LYS A 510 6.27 0.73 -20.98
N ALA A 511 5.60 -0.40 -21.19
CA ALA A 511 4.40 -0.46 -22.02
C ALA A 511 3.22 0.30 -21.39
N LEU A 512 3.12 0.25 -20.05
CA LEU A 512 2.10 0.98 -19.30
C LEU A 512 2.47 2.47 -19.20
N GLN A 513 3.74 2.79 -19.01
CA GLN A 513 4.24 4.16 -19.04
C GLN A 513 3.93 4.84 -20.39
N GLU A 514 4.19 4.18 -21.52
CA GLU A 514 3.87 4.71 -22.86
C GLU A 514 2.36 5.01 -23.02
N ILE A 515 1.48 4.26 -22.34
CA ILE A 515 0.04 4.50 -22.35
C ILE A 515 -0.26 5.77 -21.55
N ILE A 516 0.28 5.93 -20.34
CA ILE A 516 0.13 7.14 -19.51
C ILE A 516 0.62 8.38 -20.27
N GLU A 517 1.83 8.33 -20.83
CA GLU A 517 2.38 9.42 -21.65
C GLU A 517 1.50 9.73 -22.87
N ALA A 518 0.85 8.73 -23.46
CA ALA A 518 -0.01 8.92 -24.63
C ALA A 518 -1.39 9.49 -24.30
N VAL A 519 -1.84 9.39 -23.04
CA VAL A 519 -3.11 9.95 -22.55
C VAL A 519 -2.92 11.28 -21.84
N ALA A 520 -1.70 11.63 -21.43
CA ALA A 520 -1.38 12.89 -20.79
C ALA A 520 -1.95 14.11 -21.54
N GLY A 521 -2.63 14.99 -20.79
CA GLY A 521 -3.31 16.18 -21.28
C GLY A 521 -4.62 15.92 -22.04
N LYS A 522 -5.13 14.69 -22.06
CA LYS A 522 -6.40 14.35 -22.74
C LYS A 522 -7.56 14.20 -21.75
N PRO A 523 -8.82 14.37 -22.21
CA PRO A 523 -9.99 14.17 -21.35
C PRO A 523 -10.06 12.79 -20.69
N GLU A 524 -9.49 11.76 -21.33
CA GLU A 524 -9.46 10.40 -20.79
C GLU A 524 -8.28 10.07 -19.85
N GLU A 525 -7.37 11.01 -19.59
CA GLU A 525 -6.18 10.79 -18.76
C GLU A 525 -6.54 10.25 -17.37
N THR A 526 -7.30 11.02 -16.60
CA THR A 526 -7.69 10.70 -15.22
C THR A 526 -8.29 9.30 -15.13
N VAL A 527 -9.17 8.97 -16.08
CA VAL A 527 -9.85 7.68 -16.15
C VAL A 527 -8.89 6.53 -16.36
N ILE A 528 -8.02 6.66 -17.37
CA ILE A 528 -7.11 5.59 -17.76
C ILE A 528 -6.05 5.41 -16.67
N SER A 529 -5.56 6.50 -16.09
CA SER A 529 -4.65 6.49 -14.95
C SER A 529 -5.26 5.78 -13.75
N THR A 530 -6.51 6.10 -13.38
CA THR A 530 -7.20 5.46 -12.24
C THR A 530 -7.46 3.97 -12.46
N VAL A 531 -7.92 3.55 -13.65
CA VAL A 531 -8.14 2.12 -13.94
C VAL A 531 -6.82 1.36 -14.06
N MET A 532 -5.76 2.01 -14.54
CA MET A 532 -4.40 1.45 -14.55
C MET A 532 -3.91 1.23 -13.12
N LEU A 533 -4.01 2.23 -12.25
CA LEU A 533 -3.59 2.12 -10.85
C LEU A 533 -4.32 0.97 -10.13
N ARG A 534 -5.65 0.87 -10.30
CA ARG A 534 -6.46 -0.23 -9.72
C ARG A 534 -6.08 -1.63 -10.23
N SER A 535 -5.44 -1.68 -11.41
CA SER A 535 -4.92 -2.91 -11.99
C SER A 535 -3.58 -3.36 -11.39
N MET A 536 -2.81 -2.44 -10.79
CA MET A 536 -1.51 -2.74 -10.16
C MET A 536 -1.68 -3.54 -8.86
N GLN A 537 -0.56 -4.10 -8.35
CA GLN A 537 -0.51 -4.65 -6.99
C GLN A 537 -0.23 -3.52 -5.98
N GLN A 538 -0.48 -3.79 -4.70
CA GLN A 538 -0.02 -2.90 -3.64
C GLN A 538 1.44 -3.24 -3.33
N ALA A 539 2.28 -2.23 -3.12
CA ALA A 539 3.63 -2.44 -2.65
C ALA A 539 3.62 -2.92 -1.19
N LYS A 540 4.60 -3.75 -0.80
CA LYS A 540 4.72 -4.33 0.54
C LYS A 540 6.18 -4.53 0.91
N TYR A 541 6.45 -4.73 2.19
CA TYR A 541 7.77 -5.15 2.65
C TYR A 541 7.91 -6.68 2.54
N ASP A 542 9.08 -7.14 2.14
CA ASP A 542 9.37 -8.57 1.96
C ASP A 542 10.87 -8.84 2.15
N PRO A 543 11.27 -9.98 2.75
CA PRO A 543 12.67 -10.37 2.82
C PRO A 543 13.27 -10.77 1.45
N GLU A 544 12.44 -11.12 0.47
CA GLU A 544 12.90 -11.46 -0.88
C GLU A 544 12.93 -10.22 -1.80
N SER A 545 14.01 -10.08 -2.57
CA SER A 545 14.16 -9.01 -3.56
C SER A 545 13.45 -9.36 -4.86
N LEU A 546 12.14 -9.13 -4.92
CA LEU A 546 11.30 -9.39 -6.10
C LEU A 546 11.21 -8.21 -7.09
N GLY A 547 11.92 -7.12 -6.81
CA GLY A 547 11.88 -5.89 -7.59
C GLY A 547 10.66 -5.00 -7.31
N HIS A 548 10.61 -3.85 -7.97
CA HIS A 548 9.56 -2.85 -7.80
C HIS A 548 8.99 -2.40 -9.15
N PHE A 549 7.91 -3.05 -9.58
CA PHE A 549 7.28 -2.88 -10.90
C PHE A 549 7.00 -1.41 -11.25
N GLY A 550 6.33 -0.67 -10.35
CA GLY A 550 5.95 0.73 -10.59
C GLY A 550 7.15 1.69 -10.73
N LEU A 551 8.29 1.37 -10.11
CA LEU A 551 9.51 2.17 -10.22
C LEU A 551 10.42 1.65 -11.34
N SER A 552 10.06 0.51 -11.94
CA SER A 552 10.91 -0.23 -12.87
C SER A 552 12.32 -0.44 -12.33
N ALA A 553 12.43 -0.77 -11.04
CA ALA A 553 13.69 -0.99 -10.32
C ALA A 553 13.84 -2.48 -9.96
N GLU A 554 15.05 -3.02 -10.14
CA GLU A 554 15.37 -4.42 -9.83
C GLU A 554 15.60 -4.62 -8.32
N PHE A 555 16.23 -3.65 -7.66
CA PHE A 555 16.49 -3.65 -6.23
C PHE A 555 15.92 -2.38 -5.62
N TYR A 556 15.08 -2.51 -4.59
CA TYR A 556 14.51 -1.35 -3.90
C TYR A 556 14.22 -1.67 -2.43
N THR A 557 14.56 -0.73 -1.55
CA THR A 557 14.28 -0.78 -0.12
C THR A 557 13.92 0.62 0.37
N HIS A 558 13.40 0.73 1.60
CA HIS A 558 13.28 2.01 2.27
C HIS A 558 14.39 2.14 3.32
N PHE A 559 15.26 3.13 3.12
CA PHE A 559 16.41 3.46 3.99
C PHE A 559 16.32 4.87 4.59
N THR A 560 15.56 5.76 3.95
CA THR A 560 15.69 7.22 4.11
C THR A 560 14.72 7.85 5.11
N SER A 561 13.93 7.08 5.88
CA SER A 561 13.01 7.65 6.87
C SER A 561 12.85 6.82 8.16
N PRO A 562 13.94 6.49 8.88
CA PRO A 562 13.90 5.65 10.08
C PRO A 562 13.23 6.32 11.30
N ILE A 563 12.99 7.64 11.30
CA ILE A 563 12.23 8.29 12.38
C ILE A 563 10.76 7.87 12.36
N ARG A 564 10.22 7.61 11.16
CA ARG A 564 8.77 7.38 10.94
C ARG A 564 8.42 6.03 10.34
N ARG A 565 9.39 5.20 9.96
CA ARG A 565 9.17 3.85 9.41
C ARG A 565 10.08 2.82 10.09
N TYR A 566 9.48 1.79 10.67
CA TYR A 566 10.23 0.72 11.33
C TYR A 566 11.07 -0.13 10.35
N PRO A 567 10.64 -0.39 9.10
CA PRO A 567 11.48 -1.08 8.11
C PRO A 567 12.82 -0.37 7.84
N ASP A 568 12.82 0.96 7.76
CA ASP A 568 14.06 1.75 7.61
C ASP A 568 14.95 1.61 8.85
N LEU A 569 14.37 1.60 10.06
CA LEU A 569 15.12 1.35 11.30
C LEU A 569 15.78 -0.05 11.30
N ILE A 570 15.09 -1.06 10.77
CA ILE A 570 15.64 -2.40 10.57
C ILE A 570 16.76 -2.39 9.53
N VAL A 571 16.58 -1.72 8.39
CA VAL A 571 17.63 -1.52 7.38
C VAL A 571 18.88 -0.92 8.02
N HIS A 572 18.75 0.11 8.85
CA HIS A 572 19.88 0.74 9.56
C HIS A 572 20.59 -0.24 10.49
N ARG A 573 19.85 -1.09 11.21
CA ARG A 573 20.43 -2.14 12.07
C ARG A 573 21.19 -3.19 11.27
N LEU A 574 20.65 -3.60 10.13
CA LEU A 574 21.29 -4.57 9.25
C LEU A 574 22.57 -3.99 8.64
N ILE A 575 22.54 -2.73 8.19
CA ILE A 575 23.74 -2.01 7.74
C ILE A 575 24.82 -2.01 8.83
N ARG A 576 24.45 -1.65 10.06
CA ARG A 576 25.37 -1.65 11.21
C ARG A 576 25.94 -3.05 11.48
N THR A 577 25.08 -4.08 11.50
CA THR A 577 25.48 -5.46 11.76
C THR A 577 26.50 -5.97 10.72
N TYR A 578 26.22 -5.73 9.44
CA TYR A 578 27.02 -6.29 8.35
C TYR A 578 28.25 -5.45 8.00
N LEU A 579 28.12 -4.12 7.94
CA LEU A 579 29.21 -3.24 7.47
C LEU A 579 30.06 -2.67 8.61
N VAL A 580 29.45 -2.33 9.75
CA VAL A 580 30.17 -1.71 10.88
C VAL A 580 30.75 -2.79 11.79
N GLU A 581 29.93 -3.75 12.19
CA GLU A 581 30.35 -4.84 13.09
C GLU A 581 31.01 -6.01 12.36
N GLY A 582 30.84 -6.11 11.03
CA GLY A 582 31.43 -7.17 10.20
C GLY A 582 30.85 -8.56 10.45
N LYS A 583 29.63 -8.68 11.02
CA LYS A 583 29.01 -9.95 11.40
C LYS A 583 28.30 -10.61 10.22
N LEU A 584 29.08 -11.32 9.41
CA LEU A 584 28.60 -12.07 8.23
C LEU A 584 28.54 -13.58 8.47
N ASP A 585 28.60 -14.02 9.72
CA ASP A 585 28.58 -15.42 10.10
C ASP A 585 27.17 -16.04 9.96
N GLU A 586 27.12 -17.35 9.73
CA GLU A 586 25.86 -18.06 9.47
C GLU A 586 24.86 -17.96 10.63
N ALA A 587 25.32 -17.90 11.88
CA ALA A 587 24.42 -17.71 13.03
C ALA A 587 23.68 -16.37 12.97
N THR A 588 24.35 -15.29 12.55
CA THR A 588 23.73 -13.98 12.35
C THR A 588 22.72 -14.03 11.20
N LYS A 589 23.06 -14.71 10.09
CA LYS A 589 22.15 -14.85 8.95
C LYS A 589 20.90 -15.68 9.31
N GLU A 590 21.07 -16.80 10.00
CA GLU A 590 19.97 -17.64 10.47
C GLU A 590 19.02 -16.88 11.40
N LYS A 591 19.57 -16.07 12.32
CA LYS A 591 18.77 -15.19 13.19
C LYS A 591 17.87 -14.26 12.35
N TRP A 592 18.44 -13.54 11.39
CA TRP A 592 17.68 -12.56 10.62
C TRP A 592 16.69 -13.22 9.64
N ASN A 593 17.06 -14.33 9.01
CA ASN A 593 16.15 -15.10 8.16
C ASN A 593 14.90 -15.58 8.92
N ALA A 594 15.04 -15.89 10.22
CA ALA A 594 13.90 -16.31 11.04
C ALA A 594 12.94 -15.16 11.39
N ILE A 595 13.44 -13.92 11.55
CA ILE A 595 12.67 -12.80 12.12
C ILE A 595 12.14 -11.85 11.04
N LEU A 596 12.89 -11.62 9.96
CA LEU A 596 12.52 -10.65 8.91
C LEU A 596 11.15 -10.90 8.26
N PRO A 597 10.73 -12.16 7.96
CA PRO A 597 9.40 -12.40 7.39
C PRO A 597 8.25 -11.86 8.26
N GLU A 598 8.36 -12.02 9.59
CA GLU A 598 7.35 -11.54 10.54
C GLU A 598 7.33 -10.02 10.63
N ILE A 599 8.51 -9.39 10.68
CA ILE A 599 8.63 -7.93 10.66
C ILE A 599 8.02 -7.36 9.37
N ALA A 600 8.35 -7.94 8.22
CA ALA A 600 7.89 -7.49 6.91
C ALA A 600 6.35 -7.56 6.79
N ASP A 601 5.74 -8.68 7.19
CA ASP A 601 4.28 -8.82 7.21
C ASP A 601 3.62 -7.84 8.21
N HIS A 602 4.16 -7.74 9.43
CA HIS A 602 3.63 -6.85 10.46
C HIS A 602 3.62 -5.38 10.00
N THR A 603 4.78 -4.89 9.57
CA THR A 603 4.96 -3.50 9.12
C THR A 603 4.14 -3.18 7.87
N SER A 604 3.98 -4.11 6.94
CA SER A 604 3.08 -3.97 5.79
C SER A 604 1.60 -3.90 6.19
N LYS A 605 1.20 -4.56 7.28
CA LYS A 605 -0.15 -4.44 7.86
C LYS A 605 -0.34 -3.10 8.57
N ARG A 606 0.66 -2.65 9.33
CA ARG A 606 0.63 -1.35 10.03
C ARG A 606 0.58 -0.16 9.07
N GLU A 607 1.31 -0.22 7.95
CA GLU A 607 1.24 0.77 6.88
C GLU A 607 -0.16 0.85 6.24
N ARG A 608 -0.76 -0.30 5.89
CA ARG A 608 -2.14 -0.30 5.36
C ARG A 608 -3.13 0.29 6.35
N ARG A 609 -2.99 -0.06 7.63
CA ARG A 609 -3.80 0.48 8.71
C ARG A 609 -3.65 2.01 8.85
N SER A 610 -2.43 2.55 8.71
CA SER A 610 -2.22 4.00 8.76
C SER A 610 -2.87 4.70 7.58
N VAL A 611 -2.64 4.22 6.35
CA VAL A 611 -3.23 4.79 5.13
C VAL A 611 -4.75 4.76 5.17
N ASP A 612 -5.35 3.67 5.65
CA ASP A 612 -6.81 3.58 5.79
C ASP A 612 -7.35 4.60 6.81
N ALA A 613 -6.64 4.84 7.92
CA ALA A 613 -7.02 5.83 8.92
C ALA A 613 -6.87 7.27 8.41
N GLU A 614 -5.76 7.58 7.72
CA GLU A 614 -5.50 8.89 7.12
C GLU A 614 -6.59 9.25 6.11
N ARG A 615 -6.88 8.33 5.18
CA ARG A 615 -7.97 8.49 4.20
C ARG A 615 -9.31 8.70 4.88
N GLU A 616 -9.58 7.93 5.93
CA GLU A 616 -10.83 8.04 6.67
C GLU A 616 -11.00 9.39 7.37
N THR A 617 -9.91 9.99 7.87
CA THR A 617 -9.93 11.35 8.42
C THR A 617 -10.08 12.42 7.34
N ASP A 618 -9.46 12.25 6.18
CA ASP A 618 -9.63 13.13 5.03
C ASP A 618 -11.09 13.12 4.54
N ASP A 619 -11.68 11.94 4.33
CA ASP A 619 -13.06 11.79 3.88
C ASP A 619 -14.05 12.41 4.89
N LEU A 620 -13.80 12.23 6.19
CA LEU A 620 -14.56 12.86 7.26
C LEU A 620 -14.51 14.39 7.18
N LYS A 621 -13.31 14.97 7.06
CA LYS A 621 -13.12 16.43 7.07
C LYS A 621 -13.55 17.06 5.75
N LYS A 622 -13.43 16.36 4.61
CA LYS A 622 -14.04 16.76 3.34
C LYS A 622 -15.57 16.77 3.43
N ALA A 623 -16.19 15.76 4.05
CA ALA A 623 -17.64 15.77 4.28
C ALA A 623 -18.06 16.92 5.20
N GLU A 624 -17.32 17.17 6.29
CA GLU A 624 -17.58 18.31 7.17
C GLU A 624 -17.47 19.66 6.44
N TYR A 625 -16.45 19.83 5.59
CA TYR A 625 -16.28 21.02 4.75
C TYR A 625 -17.45 21.26 3.79
N MET A 626 -18.12 20.20 3.32
CA MET A 626 -19.23 20.32 2.37
C MET A 626 -20.59 20.59 3.04
N LEU A 627 -20.70 20.55 4.37
CA LEU A 627 -21.97 20.72 5.09
C LEU A 627 -22.63 22.07 4.80
N ASP A 628 -21.86 23.14 4.69
CA ASP A 628 -22.35 24.50 4.38
C ASP A 628 -22.46 24.78 2.88
N LYS A 629 -22.09 23.80 2.03
CA LYS A 629 -22.13 23.88 0.55
C LYS A 629 -23.38 23.24 -0.06
N ILE A 630 -24.31 22.78 0.77
CA ILE A 630 -25.57 22.18 0.30
C ILE A 630 -26.33 23.21 -0.57
N GLY A 631 -26.68 22.79 -1.79
CA GLY A 631 -27.34 23.62 -2.79
C GLY A 631 -26.39 24.31 -3.77
N GLU A 632 -25.08 24.32 -3.50
CA GLU A 632 -24.08 24.87 -4.43
C GLU A 632 -23.84 23.94 -5.62
N GLU A 633 -23.45 24.54 -6.75
CA GLU A 633 -23.23 23.85 -8.02
C GLU A 633 -21.74 23.80 -8.35
N TYR A 634 -21.28 22.65 -8.81
CA TYR A 634 -19.89 22.40 -9.16
C TYR A 634 -19.81 21.67 -10.50
N THR A 635 -18.75 21.95 -11.24
CA THR A 635 -18.34 21.09 -12.35
C THR A 635 -17.37 20.04 -11.82
N GLY A 636 -17.68 18.77 -12.01
CA GLY A 636 -16.85 17.65 -11.60
C GLY A 636 -16.65 16.63 -12.70
N ILE A 637 -15.77 15.67 -12.46
CA ILE A 637 -15.44 14.59 -13.39
C ILE A 637 -15.94 13.28 -12.78
N ILE A 638 -16.59 12.44 -13.58
CA ILE A 638 -17.00 11.10 -13.10
C ILE A 638 -15.73 10.27 -12.84
N GLY A 639 -15.40 10.03 -11.56
CA GLY A 639 -14.23 9.25 -11.15
C GLY A 639 -14.50 7.73 -11.10
N SER A 640 -15.75 7.33 -10.87
CA SER A 640 -16.15 5.92 -10.81
C SER A 640 -17.60 5.72 -11.21
N VAL A 641 -17.92 4.57 -11.79
CA VAL A 641 -19.30 4.18 -12.13
C VAL A 641 -19.58 2.79 -11.58
N THR A 642 -20.72 2.65 -10.91
CA THR A 642 -21.20 1.41 -10.31
C THR A 642 -22.61 1.10 -10.80
N ASN A 643 -23.16 -0.04 -10.39
CA ASN A 643 -24.54 -0.40 -10.72
C ASN A 643 -25.60 0.44 -10.00
N PHE A 644 -25.26 1.11 -8.89
CA PHE A 644 -26.20 1.92 -8.10
C PHE A 644 -26.03 3.44 -8.31
N GLY A 645 -25.01 3.87 -9.04
CA GLY A 645 -24.75 5.28 -9.27
C GLY A 645 -23.33 5.54 -9.77
N MET A 646 -22.96 6.82 -9.78
CA MET A 646 -21.64 7.28 -10.21
C MET A 646 -21.04 8.24 -9.19
N PHE A 647 -19.74 8.11 -8.95
CA PHE A 647 -18.98 9.03 -8.10
C PHE A 647 -18.37 10.12 -8.97
N VAL A 648 -18.55 11.36 -8.53
CA VAL A 648 -18.10 12.56 -9.22
C VAL A 648 -17.08 13.23 -8.33
N GLU A 649 -15.90 13.46 -8.88
CA GLU A 649 -14.77 14.10 -8.22
C GLU A 649 -14.73 15.58 -8.63
N LEU A 650 -14.69 16.46 -7.64
CA LEU A 650 -14.55 17.90 -7.82
C LEU A 650 -13.07 18.29 -8.03
N PRO A 651 -12.76 19.48 -8.55
CA PRO A 651 -11.38 19.91 -8.81
C PRO A 651 -10.46 19.89 -7.57
N ASN A 652 -11.01 19.97 -6.37
CA ASN A 652 -10.30 19.87 -5.09
C ASN A 652 -10.25 18.42 -4.52
N THR A 653 -10.53 17.40 -5.34
CA THR A 653 -10.55 15.96 -5.00
C THR A 653 -11.66 15.53 -4.02
N ILE A 654 -12.65 16.39 -3.78
CA ILE A 654 -13.85 15.98 -3.02
C ILE A 654 -14.69 15.09 -3.93
N GLU A 655 -15.01 13.89 -3.46
CA GLU A 655 -15.87 12.95 -4.19
C GLU A 655 -17.28 12.93 -3.59
N GLY A 656 -18.30 12.85 -4.45
CA GLY A 656 -19.69 12.65 -4.04
C GLY A 656 -20.44 11.71 -4.97
N LEU A 657 -21.49 11.08 -4.46
CA LEU A 657 -22.29 10.07 -5.15
C LEU A 657 -23.51 10.71 -5.82
N VAL A 658 -23.63 10.50 -7.14
CA VAL A 658 -24.91 10.61 -7.82
C VAL A 658 -25.56 9.23 -7.84
N HIS A 659 -26.53 9.01 -6.95
CA HIS A 659 -27.28 7.76 -6.93
C HIS A 659 -28.25 7.68 -8.12
N VAL A 660 -28.44 6.48 -8.68
CA VAL A 660 -29.27 6.25 -9.89
C VAL A 660 -30.72 6.73 -9.72
N SER A 661 -31.23 6.78 -8.49
CA SER A 661 -32.58 7.30 -8.20
C SER A 661 -32.75 8.79 -8.51
N PHE A 662 -31.66 9.57 -8.50
CA PHE A 662 -31.68 10.98 -8.85
C PHE A 662 -31.59 11.21 -10.37
N MET A 663 -31.32 10.16 -11.16
CA MET A 663 -31.25 10.20 -12.62
C MET A 663 -32.66 10.01 -13.23
N THR A 664 -33.53 11.00 -13.05
CA THR A 664 -34.98 10.86 -13.30
C THR A 664 -35.40 10.98 -14.77
N ASP A 665 -34.48 11.29 -15.68
CA ASP A 665 -34.76 11.50 -17.10
C ASP A 665 -34.86 10.18 -17.91
N ASP A 666 -34.30 9.09 -17.39
CA ASP A 666 -34.29 7.77 -18.05
C ASP A 666 -34.11 6.60 -17.07
N TYR A 667 -34.25 5.38 -17.58
CA TYR A 667 -33.76 4.18 -16.92
C TYR A 667 -32.32 3.92 -17.34
N TYR A 668 -31.39 4.00 -16.39
CA TYR A 668 -29.97 3.78 -16.64
C TYR A 668 -29.54 2.36 -16.30
N ARG A 669 -28.87 1.72 -17.25
CA ARG A 669 -28.24 0.41 -17.08
C ARG A 669 -26.73 0.55 -17.02
N PHE A 670 -26.13 -0.07 -16.01
CA PHE A 670 -24.68 -0.21 -15.90
C PHE A 670 -24.13 -1.21 -16.92
N ASP A 671 -23.15 -0.77 -17.71
CA ASP A 671 -22.32 -1.61 -18.56
C ASP A 671 -20.93 -1.76 -17.92
N GLU A 672 -20.68 -2.95 -17.37
CA GLU A 672 -19.44 -3.28 -16.66
C GLU A 672 -18.18 -3.22 -17.56
N ARG A 673 -18.32 -3.46 -18.86
CA ARG A 673 -17.19 -3.44 -19.80
C ARG A 673 -16.81 -2.02 -20.20
N GLN A 674 -17.80 -1.14 -20.32
CA GLN A 674 -17.58 0.27 -20.65
C GLN A 674 -17.37 1.14 -19.40
N LEU A 675 -17.66 0.61 -18.21
CA LEU A 675 -17.72 1.36 -16.95
C LEU A 675 -18.60 2.61 -17.12
N ALA A 676 -19.82 2.40 -17.61
CA ALA A 676 -20.72 3.46 -18.01
C ALA A 676 -22.17 3.18 -17.61
N MET A 677 -22.92 4.24 -17.32
CA MET A 677 -24.38 4.21 -17.19
C MET A 677 -25.01 4.64 -18.51
N ILE A 678 -25.82 3.76 -19.11
CA ILE A 678 -26.46 3.99 -20.41
C ILE A 678 -27.97 4.07 -20.24
N GLY A 679 -28.55 5.21 -20.63
CA GLY A 679 -30.00 5.42 -20.65
C GLY A 679 -30.67 4.59 -21.73
N GLU A 680 -31.69 3.82 -21.38
CA GLU A 680 -32.39 2.93 -22.30
C GLU A 680 -33.18 3.67 -23.40
N ARG A 681 -33.77 4.82 -23.08
CA ARG A 681 -34.63 5.58 -24.00
C ARG A 681 -33.92 6.76 -24.64
N THR A 682 -33.21 7.54 -23.83
CA THR A 682 -32.48 8.75 -24.23
C THR A 682 -31.20 8.40 -24.98
N GLY A 683 -30.59 7.25 -24.66
CA GLY A 683 -29.25 6.90 -25.13
C GLY A 683 -28.15 7.76 -24.49
N ASN A 684 -28.46 8.51 -23.44
CA ASN A 684 -27.46 9.26 -22.67
C ASN A 684 -26.45 8.27 -22.09
N VAL A 685 -25.17 8.61 -22.14
CA VAL A 685 -24.10 7.74 -21.64
C VAL A 685 -23.21 8.54 -20.70
N PHE A 686 -23.22 8.18 -19.43
CA PHE A 686 -22.30 8.71 -18.42
C PHE A 686 -21.15 7.74 -18.23
N ARG A 687 -19.93 8.18 -18.56
CA ARG A 687 -18.72 7.37 -18.47
C ARG A 687 -17.78 7.96 -17.46
N ILE A 688 -16.91 7.12 -16.90
CA ILE A 688 -15.75 7.62 -16.17
C ILE A 688 -14.99 8.60 -17.07
N GLY A 689 -14.67 9.78 -16.52
CA GLY A 689 -13.99 10.90 -17.18
C GLY A 689 -14.87 11.93 -17.84
N ASP A 690 -16.18 11.68 -17.95
CA ASP A 690 -17.07 12.72 -18.46
C ASP A 690 -17.20 13.84 -17.42
N GLU A 691 -17.14 15.07 -17.91
CA GLU A 691 -17.34 16.28 -17.12
C GLU A 691 -18.84 16.57 -17.01
N ILE A 692 -19.33 16.71 -15.78
CA ILE A 692 -20.75 16.93 -15.48
C ILE A 692 -20.92 18.04 -14.46
N ASP A 693 -22.03 18.75 -14.55
CA ASP A 693 -22.40 19.78 -13.58
C ASP A 693 -23.35 19.17 -12.55
N VAL A 694 -22.94 19.23 -11.29
CA VAL A 694 -23.61 18.63 -10.14
C VAL A 694 -23.98 19.65 -9.09
N ARG A 695 -25.06 19.41 -8.35
CA ARG A 695 -25.43 20.15 -7.14
C ARG A 695 -25.18 19.30 -5.92
N VAL A 696 -24.63 19.88 -4.86
CA VAL A 696 -24.63 19.25 -3.52
C VAL A 696 -26.08 19.13 -3.05
N SER A 697 -26.60 17.92 -2.95
CA SER A 697 -27.99 17.68 -2.53
C SER A 697 -28.10 17.36 -1.04
N ASN A 698 -27.13 16.61 -0.51
CA ASN A 698 -27.09 16.21 0.89
C ASN A 698 -25.66 15.88 1.30
N VAL A 699 -25.36 16.04 2.59
CA VAL A 699 -24.07 15.69 3.18
C VAL A 699 -24.32 15.00 4.52
N ASN A 700 -23.78 13.80 4.67
CA ASN A 700 -23.83 13.05 5.91
C ASN A 700 -22.42 12.90 6.48
N LYS A 701 -22.09 13.71 7.50
CA LYS A 701 -20.80 13.67 8.20
C LYS A 701 -20.56 12.30 8.87
N GLU A 702 -21.59 11.69 9.45
CA GLU A 702 -21.45 10.41 10.16
C GLU A 702 -21.14 9.25 9.19
N GLU A 703 -21.69 9.29 7.97
CA GLU A 703 -21.40 8.32 6.91
C GLU A 703 -20.24 8.72 6.01
N ARG A 704 -19.69 9.93 6.18
CA ARG A 704 -18.66 10.53 5.32
C ARG A 704 -19.08 10.54 3.85
N ALA A 705 -20.37 10.78 3.63
CA ALA A 705 -21.01 10.69 2.33
C ALA A 705 -21.47 12.07 1.88
N ILE A 706 -21.19 12.40 0.63
CA ILE A 706 -21.68 13.59 -0.06
C ILE A 706 -22.54 13.10 -1.21
N ASP A 707 -23.78 13.55 -1.27
CA ASP A 707 -24.71 13.23 -2.34
C ASP A 707 -24.77 14.39 -3.34
N PHE A 708 -24.78 14.02 -4.61
CA PHE A 708 -24.89 14.93 -5.73
C PHE A 708 -26.14 14.66 -6.57
N GLU A 709 -26.70 15.71 -7.15
CA GLU A 709 -27.72 15.65 -8.18
C GLU A 709 -27.18 16.22 -9.50
N ILE A 710 -27.55 15.60 -10.63
CA ILE A 710 -27.14 16.08 -11.95
C ILE A 710 -27.97 17.31 -12.30
N ILE A 711 -27.31 18.42 -12.61
CA ILE A 711 -27.94 19.65 -13.11
C ILE A 711 -27.84 19.69 -14.63
N GLY A 712 -26.68 19.32 -15.14
CA GLY A 712 -26.36 19.40 -16.55
C GLY A 712 -25.27 18.42 -16.93
N MET A 713 -25.28 18.06 -18.20
CA MET A 713 -24.19 17.33 -18.81
C MET A 713 -23.66 18.19 -19.95
N LYS A 714 -22.37 18.51 -19.91
CA LYS A 714 -21.71 19.04 -21.11
C LYS A 714 -21.70 17.91 -22.13
N VAL A 715 -22.51 18.04 -23.19
CA VAL A 715 -22.69 16.99 -24.20
C VAL A 715 -21.32 16.53 -24.69
N SER A 716 -20.94 15.31 -24.30
CA SER A 716 -19.70 14.67 -24.74
C SER A 716 -19.77 14.56 -26.26
N ARG A 717 -18.97 15.37 -26.97
CA ARG A 717 -18.86 15.26 -28.43
C ARG A 717 -18.48 13.82 -28.76
N PRO A 718 -19.07 13.19 -29.79
CA PRO A 718 -18.64 11.87 -30.23
C PRO A 718 -17.12 11.90 -30.39
N ARG A 719 -16.40 11.14 -29.55
CA ARG A 719 -14.94 11.13 -29.60
C ARG A 719 -14.54 10.78 -31.03
N PRO A 720 -13.71 11.59 -31.70
CA PRO A 720 -13.27 11.28 -33.05
C PRO A 720 -12.71 9.86 -33.02
N SER A 721 -13.08 9.03 -33.99
CA SER A 721 -12.40 7.75 -34.21
C SER A 721 -10.98 8.07 -34.69
N GLY A 722 -10.10 8.45 -33.76
CA GLY A 722 -8.70 8.69 -34.05
C GLY A 722 -8.04 7.42 -34.55
N GLU A 723 -6.90 7.58 -35.23
CA GLU A 723 -6.07 6.43 -35.58
C GLU A 723 -5.73 5.63 -34.32
N LYS A 724 -5.99 4.32 -34.37
CA LYS A 724 -5.73 3.41 -33.26
C LYS A 724 -4.23 3.43 -32.93
N LYS A 725 -3.86 3.88 -31.73
CA LYS A 725 -2.48 3.80 -31.24
C LYS A 725 -2.21 2.37 -30.77
N ILE A 726 -1.06 1.83 -31.18
CA ILE A 726 -0.68 0.45 -30.90
C ILE A 726 0.59 0.43 -30.05
N PHE A 727 0.49 -0.13 -28.86
CA PHE A 727 1.60 -0.36 -27.92
C PHE A 727 2.04 -1.82 -27.98
N LYS A 728 3.25 -2.12 -27.51
CA LYS A 728 3.77 -3.48 -27.37
C LYS A 728 3.98 -3.80 -25.90
N ALA A 729 3.49 -4.94 -25.43
CA ALA A 729 3.64 -5.35 -24.03
C ALA A 729 5.11 -5.47 -23.58
N ASN A 730 6.02 -5.90 -24.47
CA ASN A 730 7.43 -6.15 -24.14
C ASN A 730 8.36 -5.04 -24.65
N SER A 731 7.95 -3.76 -24.62
CA SER A 731 8.73 -2.67 -25.23
C SER A 731 10.10 -2.40 -24.58
N GLY A 732 10.40 -2.99 -23.41
CA GLY A 732 11.65 -2.81 -22.65
C GLY A 732 12.87 -3.62 -23.11
N GLU A 733 12.71 -4.69 -23.90
CA GLU A 733 13.89 -5.46 -24.36
C GLU A 733 14.66 -4.72 -25.47
N ARG A 734 15.77 -4.07 -25.10
CA ARG A 734 16.78 -3.64 -26.08
C ARG A 734 17.26 -4.86 -26.86
N LYS A 735 17.11 -4.81 -28.19
CA LYS A 735 17.79 -5.70 -29.15
C LYS A 735 19.27 -5.82 -28.78
N ARG A 736 19.67 -6.94 -28.17
CA ARG A 736 21.09 -7.32 -28.09
C ARG A 736 21.66 -7.35 -29.51
N GLY A 737 22.70 -6.53 -29.70
CA GLY A 737 23.27 -6.22 -31.00
C GLY A 737 23.69 -7.46 -31.77
N ARG A 738 23.21 -7.58 -33.02
CA ARG A 738 23.84 -8.44 -34.01
C ARG A 738 25.10 -7.71 -34.48
N GLY A 739 26.16 -7.82 -33.68
CA GLY A 739 27.51 -7.35 -34.03
C GLY A 739 27.97 -8.07 -35.29
N GLY A 740 28.38 -7.27 -36.28
CA GLY A 740 28.91 -7.77 -37.53
C GLY A 740 30.22 -8.52 -37.34
N ASN A 741 30.39 -9.60 -38.09
CA ASN A 741 31.71 -10.07 -38.45
C ASN A 741 31.93 -9.72 -39.92
N GLY A 742 32.84 -8.77 -40.14
CA GLY A 742 33.30 -8.38 -41.46
C GLY A 742 34.27 -9.43 -42.02
N GLY A 743 33.98 -9.89 -43.23
CA GLY A 743 34.92 -10.62 -44.06
C GLY A 743 34.87 -10.04 -45.46
N ARG A 744 35.77 -9.09 -45.74
CA ARG A 744 36.03 -8.52 -47.07
C ARG A 744 36.21 -9.63 -48.09
N ASN A 745 35.55 -9.52 -49.24
CA ASN A 745 36.31 -9.62 -50.48
C ASN A 745 35.70 -8.74 -51.57
N GLU A 746 36.55 -7.88 -52.09
CA GLU A 746 36.32 -6.98 -53.21
C GLU A 746 36.14 -7.76 -54.51
N GLY A 747 35.44 -7.17 -55.46
CA GLY A 747 35.72 -7.48 -56.86
C GLY A 747 34.57 -7.31 -57.83
N LYS A 748 34.53 -6.13 -58.48
CA LYS A 748 33.98 -5.85 -59.82
C LYS A 748 32.44 -5.91 -59.94
N GLY A 749 31.75 -4.95 -60.54
CA GLY A 749 32.14 -3.82 -61.36
C GLY A 749 31.03 -3.58 -62.40
N GLY A 750 30.57 -2.34 -62.54
CA GLY A 750 29.69 -1.84 -63.62
C GLY A 750 28.25 -2.36 -63.57
N GLY A 751 27.20 -1.59 -63.81
CA GLY A 751 27.07 -0.27 -64.43
C GLY A 751 25.82 -0.29 -65.31
N ARG A 752 24.96 0.72 -65.11
CA ARG A 752 23.90 1.25 -66.01
C ARG A 752 22.55 0.54 -66.15
N ASN A 753 21.52 1.32 -65.76
CA ASN A 753 20.33 1.77 -66.50
C ASN A 753 19.63 0.82 -67.48
N GLY A 754 18.32 0.68 -67.27
CA GLY A 754 17.36 0.32 -68.31
C GLY A 754 15.96 0.11 -67.75
N GLU A 755 15.05 1.02 -68.04
CA GLU A 755 13.62 0.98 -67.69
C GLU A 755 12.86 -0.17 -68.38
N LYS A 756 11.99 -0.85 -67.60
CA LYS A 756 10.62 -1.37 -67.88
C LYS A 756 10.40 -2.41 -69.02
N PRO A 757 9.22 -3.09 -69.11
CA PRO A 757 8.05 -3.15 -68.21
C PRO A 757 7.44 -4.56 -67.95
N SER A 758 6.53 -4.59 -66.96
CA SER A 758 5.31 -5.42 -66.78
C SER A 758 5.15 -6.81 -67.40
N SER A 759 4.80 -7.80 -66.55
CA SER A 759 3.60 -8.63 -66.77
C SER A 759 3.09 -9.26 -65.47
N GLU A 760 1.76 -9.36 -65.38
CA GLU A 760 0.96 -9.83 -64.24
C GLU A 760 1.15 -11.33 -63.91
N ARG A 761 0.90 -11.72 -62.64
CA ARG A 761 0.10 -12.93 -62.29
C ARG A 761 -0.17 -13.08 -60.77
N LYS A 762 -1.48 -13.02 -60.45
CA LYS A 762 -2.36 -13.67 -59.43
C LYS A 762 -1.83 -14.14 -58.04
N PRO A 763 -2.65 -13.99 -56.98
CA PRO A 763 -2.29 -14.36 -55.60
C PRO A 763 -2.70 -15.80 -55.22
N LYS A 764 -1.89 -16.47 -54.38
CA LYS A 764 -2.23 -17.75 -53.73
C LYS A 764 -2.54 -17.56 -52.24
N LYS A 765 -3.66 -18.18 -51.82
CA LYS A 765 -4.26 -18.18 -50.49
C LYS A 765 -3.44 -18.96 -49.45
N LYS A 766 -3.49 -18.45 -48.21
CA LYS A 766 -3.05 -19.08 -46.95
C LYS A 766 -3.90 -20.31 -46.58
N LYS A 767 -3.28 -21.31 -45.95
CA LYS A 767 -3.95 -22.27 -45.05
C LYS A 767 -3.19 -22.38 -43.72
N LYS A 768 -4.01 -22.58 -42.68
CA LYS A 768 -3.73 -22.60 -41.23
C LYS A 768 -3.13 -23.94 -40.78
N PHE A 769 -2.46 -23.94 -39.63
CA PHE A 769 -2.13 -25.15 -38.86
C PHE A 769 -2.47 -24.90 -37.37
N PHE A 770 -3.36 -25.73 -36.82
CA PHE A 770 -3.61 -25.95 -35.40
C PHE A 770 -3.96 -27.44 -35.27
N GLU A 771 -3.21 -28.14 -34.42
CA GLU A 771 -3.39 -29.50 -33.91
C GLU A 771 -2.81 -29.39 -32.47
N ASN A 772 -3.39 -29.87 -31.37
CA ASN A 772 -4.29 -30.97 -31.10
C ASN A 772 -5.07 -30.72 -29.79
N ALA A 773 -6.36 -31.09 -29.75
CA ALA A 773 -7.09 -31.40 -28.51
C ALA A 773 -8.13 -32.52 -28.80
N PRO A 774 -8.35 -33.47 -27.87
CA PRO A 774 -9.06 -34.72 -28.14
C PRO A 774 -10.60 -34.60 -28.09
N ALA A 775 -11.24 -35.57 -28.75
CA ALA A 775 -12.65 -35.58 -29.13
C ALA A 775 -13.63 -35.96 -28.01
N ALA A 776 -14.77 -35.26 -27.96
CA ALA A 776 -15.99 -35.71 -27.28
C ALA A 776 -17.18 -35.81 -28.26
N LYS A 777 -17.76 -37.01 -28.33
CA LYS A 777 -18.89 -37.41 -29.19
C LYS A 777 -20.18 -36.67 -28.83
N ARG A 778 -20.89 -36.10 -29.81
CA ARG A 778 -22.28 -35.64 -29.68
C ARG A 778 -23.22 -36.46 -30.57
N LYS A 779 -24.20 -37.12 -29.92
CA LYS A 779 -25.32 -37.86 -30.54
C LYS A 779 -26.24 -36.91 -31.32
N ARG A 780 -26.70 -37.37 -32.48
CA ARG A 780 -27.70 -36.74 -33.36
C ARG A 780 -29.11 -36.79 -32.73
N LYS A 781 -29.86 -35.69 -32.80
CA LYS A 781 -31.34 -35.68 -32.79
C LYS A 781 -31.85 -35.46 -34.22
N PRO A 782 -32.91 -36.17 -34.67
CA PRO A 782 -33.53 -35.93 -35.97
C PRO A 782 -34.62 -34.85 -35.88
N LYS A 783 -34.84 -34.14 -36.98
CA LYS A 783 -35.98 -33.22 -37.18
C LYS A 783 -37.14 -33.93 -37.88
N LYS A 784 -38.35 -33.56 -37.44
CA LYS A 784 -39.65 -33.39 -38.16
C LYS A 784 -40.78 -34.19 -37.51
N ARG A 785 -41.76 -33.51 -36.92
CA ARG A 785 -42.89 -32.90 -37.64
C ARG A 785 -43.41 -31.69 -36.87
#